data_AF-E9FRB8-F1
#
_entry.id   AF-E9FRB8-F1
#
_cell.length_a   1.000
_cell.length_b   1.000
_cell.length_c   1.000
_cell.angle_alpha   90.00
_cell.angle_beta   90.00
_cell.angle_gamma   90.00
#
_symmetry.space_group_name_H-M   'P 1'
#
loop_
_entity.id
_entity.type
_entity.pdbx_description
1 polymer ?
#
loop_
_entity_poly.entity_id
_entity_poly.type
_entity_poly.pdbx_seq_one_letter_code
_entity_poly.pdbx_strand_id
1 'polypeptide(L)'
;MARYSGSKQLQGNWLIVECKAHTADDTSLPNLKGIEFQLEKGGSVIWKNERNVDFPPTFCDTYEVYSSSFSTFVRFAGFSGSVIEFRVEKPSHQELILYFDSWIILTCKRITTKTQSGLDNPFTLTHALEEGYFSDFELCAANGHSFQVHKTILSLGLGDFDWESLNGLPEAVLSTALHFSYSHHLPSTLSSQTAKLCIEHFQNQQAMANLVELCQSFLRNTAARVDLHSLVNSIHFSLERMISLFDSNNEADMLVNAARLWQSVKQSLGEGVLVVIRFVQLCVTFTKHKTDLSSEERREVMTYFRSRLPVFVSQVYRLLKCFRNLIGGLSASQNFVLASYIAPEVEGALSVIWALAIECKNITEQIAFSFRAQTLTGHCIADTLLDKEAHKLKNLHEKLLLAVKFLSHKKEKYTEMSVSSQVRSVMRNIKLFVEEIPLVIFRLEEIIASLDVSLTMAEFQFTFYNVSSKINQTISHLREIKTEPNVRALLQQVCDLVQREELNASLIALELLENTGPSTTHSTCPPNTESTGADSLPTNGDLSMFGPLCREPMASKSPLARQVFLLLENQNNSDLEFVLPSDADASQISHLVKAHRVILAARCRWFHRALLSGMREAIDRKITLPDCSAQLLSLFLRFLYGDHIDQTTLSNEQLIELLIMADRFEVEQLSSGCQTVLTSRLDNSNVLCMLAIADQWSATQLQESCIAFIWKHGDLVDKEGLEDLPAHLRSQVQLHTSNSNTSKHHWLSSSLYSGDTYRDMWGVTSSDRSSSSRSSSSSSSSSSSSKESVDLLQELTNEMRIAVAEVEQEQQEQLLENCVSALEDILGGEVSRPELLRLALAADCDINRAVNYYLAQPDPSNVSSSTKGSSK
;
A
#
# COMPACT_ATOMS: atom_id res chain seq x y z
N MET A 1 -25.31 1.07 -14.17
CA MET A 1 -24.26 0.41 -14.98
C MET A 1 -24.00 -0.96 -14.38
N ALA A 2 -24.00 -2.03 -15.18
CA ALA A 2 -23.83 -3.40 -14.67
C ALA A 2 -22.34 -3.67 -14.40
N ARG A 3 -22.02 -4.18 -13.21
CA ARG A 3 -20.65 -4.47 -12.75
C ARG A 3 -20.10 -5.70 -13.49
N TYR A 4 -18.91 -5.59 -14.07
CA TYR A 4 -18.22 -6.72 -14.71
C TYR A 4 -17.39 -7.49 -13.67
N SER A 5 -17.66 -8.79 -13.49
CA SER A 5 -16.89 -9.68 -12.62
C SER A 5 -15.52 -10.10 -13.20
N GLY A 6 -15.25 -9.77 -14.48
CA GLY A 6 -14.00 -10.13 -15.15
C GLY A 6 -12.90 -9.06 -15.09
N SER A 7 -13.03 -8.00 -14.28
CA SER A 7 -11.90 -7.08 -14.01
C SER A 7 -10.68 -7.83 -13.45
N LYS A 8 -10.91 -8.91 -12.69
CA LYS A 8 -9.85 -9.82 -12.21
C LYS A 8 -9.07 -10.52 -13.32
N GLN A 9 -9.69 -10.77 -14.48
CA GLN A 9 -9.01 -11.47 -15.60
C GLN A 9 -8.00 -10.56 -16.32
N LEU A 10 -8.21 -9.24 -16.27
CA LEU A 10 -7.33 -8.25 -16.90
C LEU A 10 -6.16 -7.85 -15.99
N GLN A 11 -6.21 -8.18 -14.69
CA GLN A 11 -5.15 -7.83 -13.74
C GLN A 11 -3.87 -8.67 -13.97
N GLY A 12 -2.72 -8.01 -13.86
CA GLY A 12 -1.40 -8.63 -14.02
C GLY A 12 -0.50 -7.93 -15.04
N ASN A 13 0.59 -8.60 -15.40
CA ASN A 13 1.63 -8.08 -16.30
C ASN A 13 1.33 -8.49 -17.73
N TRP A 14 1.45 -7.53 -18.65
CA TRP A 14 1.14 -7.69 -20.06
C TRP A 14 2.28 -7.13 -20.91
N LEU A 15 2.64 -7.84 -21.97
CA LEU A 15 3.61 -7.43 -22.99
C LEU A 15 2.89 -7.13 -24.28
N ILE A 16 3.12 -5.97 -24.88
CA ILE A 16 2.63 -5.66 -26.23
C ILE A 16 3.51 -6.42 -27.24
N VAL A 17 2.95 -7.45 -27.86
CA VAL A 17 3.68 -8.33 -28.81
C VAL A 17 3.52 -7.86 -30.25
N GLU A 18 2.38 -7.24 -30.55
CA GLU A 18 2.06 -6.78 -31.90
C GLU A 18 1.21 -5.50 -31.84
N CYS A 19 1.47 -4.58 -32.76
CA CYS A 19 0.67 -3.38 -33.01
C CYS A 19 0.35 -3.34 -34.50
N LYS A 20 -0.94 -3.31 -34.85
CA LYS A 20 -1.41 -3.26 -36.25
C LYS A 20 -2.29 -2.02 -36.46
N ALA A 21 -2.09 -1.30 -37.57
CA ALA A 21 -3.06 -0.32 -38.07
C ALA A 21 -4.00 -0.97 -39.10
N HIS A 22 -5.21 -0.44 -39.23
CA HIS A 22 -6.17 -0.89 -40.23
C HIS A 22 -5.92 -0.32 -41.64
N THR A 23 -5.05 0.69 -41.79
CA THR A 23 -4.70 1.34 -43.07
C THR A 23 -3.33 0.91 -43.57
N ALA A 24 -3.20 0.70 -44.89
CA ALA A 24 -2.08 0.05 -45.57
C ALA A 24 -0.71 0.79 -45.54
N ASP A 25 -0.60 1.90 -44.82
CA ASP A 25 0.66 2.64 -44.66
C ASP A 25 1.30 2.26 -43.31
N ASP A 26 2.09 1.18 -43.30
CA ASP A 26 2.85 0.68 -42.14
C ASP A 26 3.96 1.64 -41.67
N THR A 27 4.17 2.77 -42.34
CA THR A 27 5.32 3.67 -42.16
C THR A 27 5.16 4.72 -41.06
N SER A 28 3.99 4.83 -40.40
CA SER A 28 3.71 5.83 -39.34
C SER A 28 3.21 5.25 -38.01
N LEU A 29 3.36 3.94 -37.78
CA LEU A 29 3.01 3.35 -36.48
C LEU A 29 4.13 3.56 -35.46
N PRO A 30 3.85 4.07 -34.24
CA PRO A 30 4.82 4.04 -33.16
C PRO A 30 5.22 2.58 -32.88
N ASN A 31 6.51 2.32 -32.71
CA ASN A 31 7.01 0.97 -32.41
C ASN A 31 6.70 0.58 -30.96
N LEU A 32 5.44 0.20 -30.71
CA LEU A 32 4.92 -0.16 -29.38
C LEU A 32 5.24 -1.60 -28.98
N LYS A 33 5.81 -2.38 -29.89
CA LYS A 33 6.17 -3.77 -29.65
C LYS A 33 7.30 -3.84 -28.62
N GLY A 34 7.06 -4.56 -27.53
CA GLY A 34 8.02 -4.74 -26.43
C GLY A 34 7.77 -3.89 -25.20
N ILE A 35 6.74 -3.04 -25.18
CA ILE A 35 6.35 -2.30 -23.98
C ILE A 35 5.62 -3.24 -23.02
N GLU A 36 6.03 -3.24 -21.75
CA GLU A 36 5.34 -3.97 -20.68
C GLU A 36 4.47 -3.02 -19.87
N PHE A 37 3.31 -3.50 -19.43
CA PHE A 37 2.47 -2.77 -18.48
C PHE A 37 1.84 -3.71 -17.45
N GLN A 38 1.66 -3.19 -16.25
CA GLN A 38 1.07 -3.90 -15.12
C GLN A 38 -0.24 -3.23 -14.73
N LEU A 39 -1.33 -4.01 -14.76
CA LEU A 39 -2.65 -3.59 -14.27
C LEU A 39 -2.83 -4.07 -12.84
N GLU A 40 -2.75 -3.15 -11.87
CA GLU A 40 -2.85 -3.47 -10.45
C GLU A 40 -4.31 -3.65 -10.00
N LYS A 41 -4.52 -4.43 -8.93
CA LYS A 41 -5.85 -4.61 -8.29
C LYS A 41 -6.50 -3.28 -7.87
N GLY A 42 -5.69 -2.25 -7.61
CA GLY A 42 -6.11 -0.93 -7.12
C GLY A 42 -6.63 0.04 -8.18
N GLY A 43 -6.52 -0.26 -9.47
CA GLY A 43 -6.85 0.69 -10.56
C GLY A 43 -5.66 1.53 -11.04
N SER A 44 -4.45 1.28 -10.53
CA SER A 44 -3.20 1.86 -11.03
C SER A 44 -2.63 1.08 -12.21
N VAL A 45 -1.90 1.78 -13.09
CA VAL A 45 -1.14 1.20 -14.19
C VAL A 45 0.33 1.58 -14.04
N ILE A 46 1.22 0.60 -14.15
CA ILE A 46 2.66 0.83 -14.20
C ILE A 46 3.14 0.45 -15.60
N TRP A 47 3.83 1.36 -16.27
CA TRP A 47 4.43 1.13 -17.57
C TRP A 47 5.93 0.90 -17.40
N LYS A 48 6.47 -0.15 -18.02
CA LYS A 48 7.91 -0.31 -18.21
C LYS A 48 8.23 -0.06 -19.67
N ASN A 49 8.74 1.14 -19.92
CA ASN A 49 9.07 1.63 -21.24
C ASN A 49 10.58 1.82 -21.35
N GLU A 50 11.33 0.71 -21.50
CA GLU A 50 12.80 0.76 -21.66
C GLU A 50 13.25 1.51 -22.93
N ARG A 51 12.31 1.75 -23.86
CA ARG A 51 12.59 2.33 -25.18
C ARG A 51 12.22 3.81 -25.29
N ASN A 52 11.73 4.45 -24.23
CA ASN A 52 11.30 5.86 -24.22
C ASN A 52 10.38 6.21 -25.42
N VAL A 53 9.45 5.31 -25.74
CA VAL A 53 8.49 5.54 -26.83
C VAL A 53 7.41 6.51 -26.34
N ASP A 54 7.28 7.67 -27.00
CA ASP A 54 6.20 8.63 -26.78
C ASP A 54 4.87 8.06 -27.31
N PHE A 55 4.09 7.44 -26.42
CA PHE A 55 2.79 6.87 -26.74
C PHE A 55 1.75 7.29 -25.69
N PRO A 56 0.58 7.85 -26.06
CA PRO A 56 -0.31 8.48 -25.08
C PRO A 56 -0.72 7.58 -23.88
N PRO A 57 -0.95 6.26 -24.06
CA PRO A 57 -1.15 5.35 -22.95
C PRO A 57 0.02 5.20 -21.96
N THR A 58 1.30 5.30 -22.38
CA THR A 58 2.45 5.10 -21.47
C THR A 58 2.55 6.19 -20.39
N PHE A 59 1.81 7.28 -20.55
CA PHE A 59 1.70 8.39 -19.60
C PHE A 59 0.45 8.29 -18.70
N CYS A 60 -0.36 7.23 -18.82
CA CYS A 60 -1.56 7.04 -18.02
C CYS A 60 -1.29 6.20 -16.77
N ASP A 61 -1.58 6.75 -15.59
CA ASP A 61 -1.28 6.07 -14.31
C ASP A 61 -2.45 5.28 -13.72
N THR A 62 -3.65 5.42 -14.31
CA THR A 62 -4.87 4.78 -13.79
C THR A 62 -5.68 4.16 -14.90
N TYR A 63 -6.41 3.09 -14.56
CA TYR A 63 -7.34 2.42 -15.45
C TYR A 63 -8.66 2.09 -14.77
N GLU A 64 -9.72 2.04 -15.58
CA GLU A 64 -11.04 1.55 -15.20
C GLU A 64 -11.52 0.54 -16.23
N VAL A 65 -12.19 -0.51 -15.76
CA VAL A 65 -12.84 -1.51 -16.61
C VAL A 65 -14.33 -1.41 -16.40
N TYR A 66 -15.08 -1.22 -17.49
CA TYR A 66 -16.52 -1.27 -17.46
C TYR A 66 -17.04 -2.08 -18.65
N SER A 67 -18.22 -2.68 -18.48
CA SER A 67 -18.89 -3.42 -19.55
C SER A 67 -20.19 -2.73 -19.92
N SER A 68 -20.35 -2.50 -21.22
CA SER A 68 -21.64 -2.25 -21.85
C SER A 68 -22.29 -3.59 -22.20
N SER A 69 -23.60 -3.61 -22.46
CA SER A 69 -24.41 -4.83 -22.66
C SER A 69 -23.86 -5.85 -23.68
N PHE A 70 -22.91 -5.46 -24.54
CA PHE A 70 -22.32 -6.29 -25.60
C PHE A 70 -20.79 -6.23 -25.70
N SER A 71 -20.10 -5.41 -24.88
CA SER A 71 -18.65 -5.25 -24.98
C SER A 71 -18.01 -4.74 -23.70
N THR A 72 -16.81 -5.22 -23.41
CA THR A 72 -15.96 -4.75 -22.31
C THR A 72 -14.99 -3.71 -22.82
N PHE A 73 -14.76 -2.67 -22.01
CA PHE A 73 -13.86 -1.57 -22.32
C PHE A 73 -12.87 -1.36 -21.17
N VAL A 74 -11.64 -0.99 -21.53
CA VAL A 74 -10.62 -0.51 -20.59
C VAL A 74 -10.35 0.95 -20.92
N ARG A 75 -10.51 1.82 -19.93
CA ARG A 75 -10.16 3.23 -20.03
C ARG A 75 -8.87 3.48 -19.29
N PHE A 76 -7.95 4.17 -19.94
CA PHE A 76 -6.75 4.72 -19.31
C PHE A 76 -6.92 6.22 -19.13
N ALA A 77 -6.64 6.72 -17.93
CA ALA A 77 -6.66 8.14 -17.63
C ALA A 77 -5.28 8.60 -17.15
N GLY A 78 -4.84 9.78 -17.63
CA GLY A 78 -3.64 10.42 -17.12
C GLY A 78 -2.94 11.41 -18.05
N PHE A 79 -3.20 11.40 -19.36
CA PHE A 79 -2.58 12.36 -20.29
C PHE A 79 -3.46 13.60 -20.47
N SER A 80 -2.99 14.77 -20.01
CA SER A 80 -3.61 16.09 -20.24
C SER A 80 -5.14 16.13 -20.12
N GLY A 81 -5.71 15.52 -19.08
CA GLY A 81 -7.17 15.48 -18.86
C GLY A 81 -7.97 14.65 -19.87
N SER A 82 -7.30 13.91 -20.77
CA SER A 82 -7.89 13.04 -21.78
C SER A 82 -7.94 11.58 -21.30
N VAL A 83 -9.03 10.90 -21.65
CA VAL A 83 -9.29 9.49 -21.35
C VAL A 83 -9.20 8.71 -22.65
N ILE A 84 -8.34 7.68 -22.66
CA ILE A 84 -8.13 6.81 -23.81
C ILE A 84 -8.93 5.53 -23.56
N GLU A 85 -9.86 5.22 -24.44
CA GLU A 85 -10.75 4.07 -24.31
C GLU A 85 -10.36 3.00 -25.33
N PHE A 86 -10.15 1.77 -24.84
CA PHE A 86 -9.93 0.59 -25.65
C PHE A 86 -11.09 -0.39 -25.48
N ARG A 87 -11.59 -0.92 -26.58
CA ARG A 87 -12.50 -2.06 -26.55
C ARG A 87 -11.68 -3.35 -26.39
N VAL A 88 -12.10 -4.22 -25.48
CA VAL A 88 -11.46 -5.51 -25.20
C VAL A 88 -12.14 -6.60 -26.00
N GLU A 89 -11.35 -7.41 -26.72
CA GLU A 89 -11.82 -8.63 -27.38
C GLU A 89 -11.05 -9.85 -26.87
N LYS A 90 -11.77 -10.95 -26.61
CA LYS A 90 -11.23 -12.24 -26.11
C LYS A 90 -10.31 -12.12 -24.88
N PRO A 91 -10.81 -11.76 -23.68
CA PRO A 91 -10.00 -11.84 -22.46
C PRO A 91 -9.73 -13.32 -22.14
N SER A 92 -8.60 -13.84 -22.59
CA SER A 92 -8.09 -15.14 -22.15
C SER A 92 -7.07 -14.92 -21.02
N HIS A 93 -6.72 -15.98 -20.28
CA HIS A 93 -5.67 -15.86 -19.26
C HIS A 93 -4.27 -15.57 -19.83
N GLN A 94 -4.07 -15.65 -21.14
CA GLN A 94 -2.75 -15.56 -21.78
C GLN A 94 -2.64 -14.47 -22.86
N GLU A 95 -3.76 -14.01 -23.39
CA GLU A 95 -3.81 -13.05 -24.51
C GLU A 95 -4.97 -12.07 -24.30
N LEU A 96 -4.68 -10.80 -24.57
CA LEU A 96 -5.55 -9.64 -24.45
C LEU A 96 -5.43 -8.82 -25.73
N ILE A 97 -6.55 -8.57 -26.42
CA ILE A 97 -6.57 -7.72 -27.61
C ILE A 97 -7.30 -6.42 -27.29
N LEU A 98 -6.61 -5.29 -27.49
CA LEU A 98 -7.14 -3.94 -27.26
C LEU A 98 -7.33 -3.21 -28.59
N TYR A 99 -8.55 -2.74 -28.82
CA TYR A 99 -8.93 -1.97 -30.01
C TYR A 99 -9.12 -0.49 -29.66
N PHE A 100 -8.38 0.39 -30.31
CA PHE A 100 -8.59 1.84 -30.23
C PHE A 100 -9.29 2.34 -31.50
N ASP A 101 -10.52 2.86 -31.34
CA ASP A 101 -11.36 3.43 -32.43
C ASP A 101 -11.43 2.58 -33.72
N SER A 102 -11.23 1.26 -33.61
CA SER A 102 -11.16 0.31 -34.74
C SER A 102 -9.97 0.50 -35.69
N TRP A 103 -8.99 1.35 -35.36
CA TRP A 103 -7.84 1.66 -36.22
C TRP A 103 -6.56 1.02 -35.73
N ILE A 104 -6.37 0.93 -34.41
CA ILE A 104 -5.19 0.30 -33.81
C ILE A 104 -5.62 -0.93 -33.04
N ILE A 105 -4.92 -2.03 -33.31
CA ILE A 105 -5.08 -3.30 -32.63
C ILE A 105 -3.78 -3.58 -31.90
N LEU A 106 -3.84 -3.62 -30.57
CA LEU A 106 -2.72 -4.06 -29.72
C LEU A 106 -2.97 -5.49 -29.30
N THR A 107 -2.07 -6.38 -29.69
CA THR A 107 -2.07 -7.77 -29.21
C THR A 107 -1.11 -7.85 -28.03
N CYS A 108 -1.68 -8.04 -26.84
CA CYS A 108 -0.94 -8.14 -25.60
C CYS A 108 -0.91 -9.61 -25.14
N LYS A 109 0.27 -10.12 -24.78
CA LYS A 109 0.39 -11.43 -24.12
C LYS A 109 0.64 -11.24 -22.65
N ARG A 110 0.02 -12.07 -21.82
CA ARG A 110 0.25 -12.04 -20.38
C ARG A 110 1.68 -12.50 -20.14
N ILE A 111 2.46 -11.63 -19.50
CA ILE A 111 3.70 -12.05 -18.90
C ILE A 111 3.26 -12.83 -17.68
N THR A 112 3.22 -14.15 -17.80
CA THR A 112 3.52 -14.96 -16.63
C THR A 112 4.93 -14.56 -16.31
N THR A 113 5.10 -13.64 -15.36
CA THR A 113 6.34 -13.62 -14.62
C THR A 113 6.57 -15.09 -14.31
N LYS A 114 7.64 -15.70 -14.86
CA LYS A 114 8.31 -16.76 -14.10
C LYS A 114 8.30 -16.19 -12.71
N THR A 115 7.52 -16.81 -11.84
CA THR A 115 7.24 -16.36 -10.49
C THR A 115 8.49 -15.63 -10.05
N GLN A 116 8.40 -14.31 -9.78
CA GLN A 116 9.52 -13.68 -9.08
C GLN A 116 9.89 -14.68 -8.00
N SER A 117 11.15 -15.10 -8.08
CA SER A 117 11.74 -16.22 -7.35
C SER A 117 10.97 -16.40 -6.06
N GLY A 118 10.47 -17.61 -5.77
CA GLY A 118 9.82 -17.89 -4.47
C GLY A 118 10.73 -17.66 -3.25
N LEU A 119 11.90 -17.04 -3.46
CA LEU A 119 13.02 -16.72 -2.59
C LEU A 119 13.56 -15.32 -2.99
N ASP A 120 12.74 -14.26 -2.94
CA ASP A 120 13.24 -12.86 -2.94
C ASP A 120 12.57 -12.17 -1.75
N ASN A 121 13.19 -12.33 -0.58
CA ASN A 121 12.69 -11.78 0.67
C ASN A 121 13.36 -10.44 0.97
N PRO A 122 12.80 -9.62 1.88
CA PRO A 122 13.49 -8.45 2.38
C PRO A 122 14.81 -8.82 3.06
N PHE A 123 15.85 -8.02 2.78
CA PHE A 123 17.19 -8.27 3.31
C PHE A 123 17.61 -7.18 4.29
N THR A 124 17.77 -7.55 5.56
CA THR A 124 18.27 -6.67 6.63
C THR A 124 19.19 -7.41 7.60
N LEU A 125 20.05 -6.65 8.26
CA LEU A 125 20.95 -7.10 9.33
C LEU A 125 20.68 -6.38 10.65
N THR A 126 19.56 -5.67 10.77
CA THR A 126 19.18 -4.85 11.94
C THR A 126 19.15 -5.64 13.24
N HIS A 127 18.76 -6.91 13.21
CA HIS A 127 18.82 -7.80 14.37
C HIS A 127 20.23 -7.90 14.99
N ALA A 128 21.29 -7.86 14.18
CA ALA A 128 22.65 -7.86 14.69
C ALA A 128 22.98 -6.57 15.46
N LEU A 129 22.45 -5.43 15.00
CA LEU A 129 22.63 -4.14 15.65
C LEU A 129 21.84 -4.04 16.97
N GLU A 130 20.63 -4.59 17.00
CA GLU A 130 19.75 -4.55 18.19
C GLU A 130 20.29 -5.40 19.34
N GLU A 131 20.79 -6.60 19.04
CA GLU A 131 21.33 -7.51 20.06
C GLU A 131 22.82 -7.30 20.34
N GLY A 132 23.57 -6.71 19.40
CA GLY A 132 24.99 -6.35 19.57
C GLY A 132 25.96 -7.53 19.72
N TYR A 133 25.58 -8.73 19.28
CA TYR A 133 26.43 -9.92 19.39
C TYR A 133 27.65 -9.87 18.47
N PHE A 134 28.82 -10.34 18.93
CA PHE A 134 30.07 -10.34 18.15
C PHE A 134 30.56 -8.94 17.72
N SER A 135 30.13 -7.87 18.41
CA SER A 135 30.62 -6.52 18.16
C SER A 135 32.14 -6.41 18.36
N ASP A 136 32.77 -5.60 17.50
CA ASP A 136 34.20 -5.32 17.51
C ASP A 136 34.50 -3.81 17.57
N PHE A 137 33.45 -3.01 17.71
CA PHE A 137 33.51 -1.56 17.79
C PHE A 137 32.32 -1.00 18.57
N GLU A 138 32.54 0.11 19.27
CA GLU A 138 31.55 0.75 20.13
C GLU A 138 31.45 2.24 19.79
N LEU A 139 30.22 2.72 19.59
CA LEU A 139 29.91 4.13 19.32
C LEU A 139 29.07 4.72 20.44
N CYS A 140 29.49 5.86 20.98
CA CYS A 140 28.81 6.52 22.09
C CYS A 140 28.01 7.74 21.60
N ALA A 141 26.73 7.77 21.90
CA ALA A 141 25.87 8.93 21.70
C ALA A 141 26.15 10.03 22.73
N ALA A 142 25.67 11.25 22.44
CA ALA A 142 25.84 12.43 23.31
C ALA A 142 25.28 12.26 24.74
N ASN A 143 24.27 11.41 24.91
CA ASN A 143 23.65 11.11 26.20
C ASN A 143 24.35 9.98 26.97
N GLY A 144 25.44 9.45 26.43
CA GLY A 144 26.20 8.34 27.03
C GLY A 144 25.68 6.94 26.68
N HIS A 145 24.64 6.81 25.84
CA HIS A 145 24.22 5.51 25.33
C HIS A 145 25.26 4.94 24.36
N SER A 146 25.70 3.70 24.56
CA SER A 146 26.66 3.05 23.67
C SER A 146 26.02 2.01 22.77
N PHE A 147 26.40 2.03 21.50
CA PHE A 147 25.93 1.12 20.45
C PHE A 147 27.05 0.13 20.12
N GLN A 148 26.74 -1.16 20.26
CA GLN A 148 27.61 -2.26 19.88
C GLN A 148 27.49 -2.50 18.37
N VAL A 149 28.56 -2.28 17.63
CA VAL A 149 28.55 -2.28 16.16
C VAL A 149 29.67 -3.15 15.58
N HIS A 150 29.50 -3.54 14.32
CA HIS A 150 30.35 -4.46 13.59
C HIS A 150 31.08 -3.73 12.46
N LYS A 151 32.42 -3.61 12.54
CA LYS A 151 33.24 -3.00 11.47
C LYS A 151 33.04 -3.72 10.15
N THR A 152 32.89 -5.05 10.18
CA THR A 152 32.63 -5.86 8.99
C THR A 152 31.38 -5.37 8.25
N ILE A 153 30.27 -5.10 8.94
CA ILE A 153 29.02 -4.64 8.30
C ILE A 153 29.13 -3.16 7.89
N LEU A 154 29.68 -2.32 8.75
CA LEU A 154 29.86 -0.89 8.48
C LEU A 154 30.74 -0.63 7.25
N SER A 155 31.78 -1.45 7.04
CA SER A 155 32.67 -1.32 5.88
C SER A 155 32.02 -1.66 4.53
N LEU A 156 30.89 -2.40 4.52
CA LEU A 156 30.20 -2.81 3.29
C LEU A 156 29.54 -1.63 2.59
N GLY A 157 28.81 -0.79 3.33
CA GLY A 157 27.97 0.26 2.75
C GLY A 157 28.74 1.51 2.30
N LEU A 158 29.84 1.85 2.97
CA LEU A 158 30.41 3.20 2.97
C LEU A 158 31.93 3.27 2.82
N GLY A 159 32.61 2.13 2.60
CA GLY A 159 34.06 2.08 2.39
C GLY A 159 34.86 2.60 3.59
N ASP A 160 35.90 3.41 3.32
CA ASP A 160 36.80 4.02 4.32
C ASP A 160 36.16 5.21 5.06
N PHE A 161 34.88 5.12 5.42
CA PHE A 161 34.22 6.13 6.23
C PHE A 161 34.79 6.13 7.65
N ASP A 162 35.10 7.32 8.18
CA ASP A 162 35.58 7.47 9.56
C ASP A 162 34.41 7.38 10.55
N TRP A 163 34.09 6.15 10.97
CA TRP A 163 33.00 5.88 11.90
C TRP A 163 33.20 6.48 13.28
N GLU A 164 34.44 6.76 13.69
CA GLU A 164 34.74 7.43 14.97
C GLU A 164 34.23 8.87 15.00
N SER A 165 34.08 9.51 13.82
CA SER A 165 33.51 10.85 13.70
C SER A 165 32.03 10.95 14.11
N LEU A 166 31.34 9.81 14.25
CA LEU A 166 29.94 9.76 14.70
C LEU A 166 29.77 9.81 16.22
N ASN A 167 30.86 9.70 16.99
CA ASN A 167 30.81 9.77 18.45
C ASN A 167 30.33 11.15 18.93
N GLY A 168 29.45 11.16 19.92
CA GLY A 168 28.90 12.39 20.49
C GLY A 168 27.76 13.02 19.69
N LEU A 169 27.25 12.35 18.63
CA LEU A 169 26.02 12.76 17.96
C LEU A 169 24.78 12.46 18.83
N PRO A 170 23.65 13.16 18.60
CA PRO A 170 22.38 12.82 19.26
C PRO A 170 21.99 11.37 18.99
N GLU A 171 21.49 10.66 20.02
CA GLU A 171 21.14 9.24 19.93
C GLU A 171 20.23 8.92 18.74
N ALA A 172 19.20 9.75 18.50
CA ALA A 172 18.28 9.55 17.39
C ALA A 172 18.96 9.66 16.01
N VAL A 173 19.95 10.55 15.85
CA VAL A 173 20.71 10.73 14.59
C VAL A 173 21.65 9.54 14.39
N LEU A 174 22.35 9.14 15.45
CA LEU A 174 23.27 8.01 15.44
C LEU A 174 22.51 6.69 15.15
N SER A 175 21.41 6.45 15.86
CA SER A 175 20.53 5.29 15.65
C SER A 175 20.01 5.23 14.21
N THR A 176 19.58 6.37 13.64
CA THR A 176 19.11 6.43 12.24
C THR A 176 20.22 6.10 11.25
N ALA A 177 21.42 6.66 11.44
CA ALA A 177 22.57 6.39 10.57
C ALA A 177 23.02 4.92 10.64
N LEU A 178 23.03 4.34 11.85
CA LEU A 178 23.36 2.93 12.05
C LEU A 178 22.28 2.02 11.46
N HIS A 179 21.01 2.30 11.70
CA HIS A 179 19.92 1.54 11.10
C HIS A 179 20.00 1.55 9.57
N PHE A 180 20.26 2.71 8.95
CA PHE A 180 20.50 2.82 7.51
C PHE A 180 21.71 1.99 7.06
N SER A 181 22.78 1.94 7.84
CA SER A 181 23.98 1.16 7.47
C SER A 181 23.74 -0.36 7.49
N TYR A 182 22.78 -0.83 8.31
CA TYR A 182 22.44 -2.25 8.46
C TYR A 182 21.25 -2.70 7.60
N SER A 183 20.60 -1.78 6.88
CA SER A 183 19.37 -2.06 6.14
C SER A 183 19.21 -1.32 4.81
N HIS A 184 19.95 -0.23 4.61
CA HIS A 184 19.84 0.73 3.50
C HIS A 184 18.46 1.39 3.34
N HIS A 185 17.64 1.43 4.41
CA HIS A 185 16.39 2.20 4.45
C HIS A 185 16.27 3.02 5.73
N LEU A 186 15.24 3.87 5.81
CA LEU A 186 14.98 4.70 6.99
C LEU A 186 14.26 3.88 8.07
N PRO A 187 14.48 4.17 9.37
CA PRO A 187 13.71 3.54 10.45
C PRO A 187 12.25 4.02 10.42
N SER A 188 11.32 3.11 10.72
CA SER A 188 9.87 3.42 10.77
C SER A 188 9.49 4.42 11.87
N THR A 189 10.37 4.63 12.86
CA THR A 189 10.22 5.57 13.97
C THR A 189 10.80 6.96 13.69
N LEU A 190 11.29 7.22 12.46
CA LEU A 190 11.94 8.47 12.10
C LEU A 190 10.99 9.68 12.25
N SER A 191 11.41 10.67 13.04
CA SER A 191 10.69 11.95 13.15
C SER A 191 11.18 12.98 12.13
N SER A 192 10.34 13.95 11.78
CA SER A 192 10.75 15.08 10.92
C SER A 192 11.87 15.93 11.52
N GLN A 193 12.00 15.97 12.85
CA GLN A 193 13.09 16.67 13.52
C GLN A 193 14.42 15.90 13.37
N THR A 194 14.39 14.58 13.60
CA THR A 194 15.55 13.71 13.43
C THR A 194 16.06 13.75 11.98
N ALA A 195 15.16 13.69 10.99
CA ALA A 195 15.54 13.77 9.58
C ALA A 195 16.25 15.09 9.22
N LYS A 196 15.82 16.23 9.79
CA LYS A 196 16.48 17.54 9.60
C LYS A 196 17.89 17.54 10.19
N LEU A 197 18.05 17.01 11.40
CA LEU A 197 19.36 16.88 12.05
C LEU A 197 20.30 15.97 11.26
N CYS A 198 19.80 14.84 10.73
CA CYS A 198 20.59 13.96 9.85
C CYS A 198 21.10 14.71 8.61
N ILE A 199 20.27 15.53 7.97
CA ILE A 199 20.68 16.34 6.81
C ILE A 199 21.76 17.35 7.23
N GLU A 200 21.57 18.06 8.33
CA GLU A 200 22.52 19.07 8.81
C GLU A 200 23.92 18.50 9.04
N HIS A 201 24.00 17.32 9.69
CA HIS A 201 25.26 16.65 10.01
C HIS A 201 25.90 15.95 8.80
N PHE A 202 25.11 15.32 7.92
CA PHE A 202 25.64 14.43 6.87
C PHE A 202 25.66 15.02 5.47
N GLN A 203 25.07 16.19 5.21
CA GLN A 203 25.01 16.82 3.87
C GLN A 203 26.37 16.98 3.16
N ASN A 204 27.46 17.14 3.92
CA ASN A 204 28.81 17.34 3.37
C ASN A 204 29.60 16.03 3.21
N GLN A 205 29.06 14.90 3.64
CA GLN A 205 29.72 13.61 3.59
C GLN A 205 29.20 12.78 2.41
N GLN A 206 30.03 12.58 1.38
CA GLN A 206 29.63 11.84 0.17
C GLN A 206 29.20 10.40 0.47
N ALA A 207 29.81 9.75 1.47
CA ALA A 207 29.43 8.40 1.87
C ALA A 207 27.94 8.35 2.27
N MET A 208 27.46 9.32 3.05
CA MET A 208 26.08 9.38 3.56
C MET A 208 25.09 10.08 2.60
N ALA A 209 25.46 10.33 1.34
CA ALA A 209 24.62 11.06 0.39
C ALA A 209 23.25 10.40 0.18
N ASN A 210 23.20 9.07 0.10
CA ASN A 210 21.95 8.32 -0.05
C ASN A 210 21.03 8.49 1.17
N LEU A 211 21.59 8.49 2.40
CA LEU A 211 20.82 8.74 3.62
C LEU A 211 20.22 10.15 3.61
N VAL A 212 21.01 11.16 3.19
CA VAL A 212 20.57 12.55 3.08
C VAL A 212 19.46 12.68 2.04
N GLU A 213 19.59 12.05 0.87
CA GLU A 213 18.55 12.05 -0.16
C GLU A 213 17.25 11.40 0.33
N LEU A 214 17.34 10.26 1.03
CA LEU A 214 16.19 9.60 1.65
C LEU A 214 15.54 10.49 2.72
N CYS A 215 16.32 11.16 3.57
CA CYS A 215 15.80 12.10 4.58
C CYS A 215 15.11 13.31 3.93
N GLN A 216 15.68 13.86 2.85
CA GLN A 216 15.07 14.96 2.09
C GLN A 216 13.76 14.52 1.41
N SER A 217 13.74 13.31 0.83
CA SER A 217 12.54 12.70 0.27
C SER A 217 11.47 12.49 1.34
N PHE A 218 11.85 11.94 2.50
CA PHE A 218 10.96 11.76 3.64
C PHE A 218 10.32 13.08 4.10
N LEU A 219 11.11 14.14 4.25
CA LEU A 219 10.59 15.47 4.63
C LEU A 219 9.65 16.05 3.58
N ARG A 220 9.98 15.93 2.29
CA ARG A 220 9.11 16.38 1.19
C ARG A 220 7.78 15.61 1.18
N ASN A 221 7.83 14.28 1.30
CA ASN A 221 6.63 13.43 1.27
C ASN A 221 5.78 13.64 2.52
N THR A 222 6.40 13.89 3.67
CA THR A 222 5.69 14.23 4.91
C THR A 222 4.98 15.58 4.79
N ALA A 223 5.68 16.61 4.31
CA ALA A 223 5.09 17.93 4.09
C ALA A 223 3.91 17.87 3.11
N ALA A 224 4.08 17.19 1.97
CA ALA A 224 3.02 17.01 0.98
C ALA A 224 1.77 16.32 1.57
N ARG A 225 1.94 15.27 2.37
CA ARG A 225 0.82 14.59 3.05
C ARG A 225 0.10 15.52 4.03
N VAL A 226 0.85 16.22 4.87
CA VAL A 226 0.30 17.18 5.85
C VAL A 226 -0.49 18.27 5.13
N ASP A 227 0.05 18.82 4.05
CA ASP A 227 -0.61 19.84 3.25
C ASP A 227 -1.92 19.31 2.64
N LEU A 228 -1.92 18.13 2.04
CA LEU A 228 -3.13 17.50 1.48
C LEU A 228 -4.19 17.21 2.56
N HIS A 229 -3.79 16.70 3.72
CA HIS A 229 -4.70 16.47 4.84
C HIS A 229 -5.28 17.77 5.38
N SER A 230 -4.46 18.82 5.49
CA SER A 230 -4.89 20.14 5.96
C SER A 230 -5.95 20.76 5.03
N LEU A 231 -5.82 20.59 3.72
CA LEU A 231 -6.78 21.08 2.73
C LEU A 231 -8.14 20.37 2.84
N VAL A 232 -8.14 19.04 3.00
CA VAL A 232 -9.36 18.27 3.25
C VAL A 232 -10.03 18.70 4.54
N ASN A 233 -9.27 18.85 5.62
CA ASN A 233 -9.80 19.30 6.91
C ASN A 233 -10.36 20.73 6.81
N SER A 234 -9.71 21.62 6.06
CA SER A 234 -10.18 22.99 5.82
C SER A 234 -11.49 23.02 5.02
N ILE A 235 -11.68 22.10 4.07
CA ILE A 235 -12.97 21.93 3.36
C ILE A 235 -14.08 21.55 4.34
N HIS A 236 -13.84 20.53 5.19
CA HIS A 236 -14.81 20.10 6.19
C HIS A 236 -15.10 21.18 7.23
N PHE A 237 -14.09 21.96 7.64
CA PHE A 237 -14.25 23.07 8.57
C PHE A 237 -15.11 24.20 7.98
N SER A 238 -14.89 24.58 6.72
CA SER A 238 -15.74 25.56 6.04
C SER A 238 -17.19 25.08 5.91
N LEU A 239 -17.41 23.80 5.62
CA LEU A 239 -18.77 23.22 5.60
C LEU A 239 -19.43 23.23 6.98
N GLU A 240 -18.69 22.88 8.04
CA GLU A 240 -19.26 22.93 9.39
C GLU A 240 -19.56 24.38 9.82
N ARG A 241 -18.72 25.34 9.43
CA ARG A 241 -18.99 26.76 9.62
C ARG A 241 -20.26 27.19 8.90
N MET A 242 -20.48 26.75 7.65
CA MET A 242 -21.75 26.99 6.94
C MET A 242 -22.95 26.41 7.69
N ILE A 243 -22.85 25.17 8.20
CA ILE A 243 -23.94 24.53 8.98
C ILE A 243 -24.22 25.33 10.25
N SER A 244 -23.19 25.75 10.98
CA SER A 244 -23.31 26.51 12.23
C SER A 244 -24.02 27.86 12.07
N LEU A 245 -23.91 28.49 10.89
CA LEU A 245 -24.61 29.74 10.58
C LEU A 245 -26.14 29.58 10.52
N PHE A 246 -26.63 28.34 10.32
CA PHE A 246 -28.05 28.02 10.16
C PHE A 246 -28.59 27.06 11.24
N ASP A 247 -27.83 26.78 12.30
CA ASP A 247 -28.25 25.85 13.36
C ASP A 247 -29.20 26.51 14.39
N SER A 248 -30.01 25.65 15.02
CA SER A 248 -31.19 25.88 15.86
C SER A 248 -31.08 26.95 16.96
N ASN A 249 -29.89 27.24 17.48
CA ASN A 249 -29.70 28.29 18.50
C ASN A 249 -29.94 29.71 17.97
N ASN A 250 -29.90 29.92 16.64
CA ASN A 250 -30.12 31.23 16.01
C ASN A 250 -31.45 31.30 15.23
N GLU A 251 -32.24 30.23 15.12
CA GLU A 251 -33.43 30.17 14.27
C GLU A 251 -34.49 31.23 14.65
N ALA A 252 -34.78 31.38 15.95
CA ALA A 252 -35.81 32.31 16.42
C ALA A 252 -35.43 33.79 16.16
N ASP A 253 -34.16 34.16 16.33
CA ASP A 253 -33.68 35.54 16.13
C ASP A 253 -33.47 35.87 14.63
N MET A 254 -33.09 34.88 13.81
CA MET A 254 -32.95 35.01 12.35
C MET A 254 -34.29 35.12 11.63
N LEU A 255 -35.32 34.42 12.10
CA LEU A 255 -36.68 34.54 11.57
C LEU A 255 -37.28 35.92 11.86
N VAL A 256 -36.87 36.57 12.96
CA VAL A 256 -37.32 37.93 13.31
C VAL A 256 -36.62 38.98 12.43
N ASN A 257 -35.36 38.75 12.03
CA ASN A 257 -34.57 39.73 11.27
C ASN A 257 -34.10 39.19 9.89
N ALA A 258 -34.90 39.44 8.86
CA ALA A 258 -34.61 39.06 7.47
C ALA A 258 -33.26 39.61 6.95
N ALA A 259 -32.75 40.72 7.49
CA ALA A 259 -31.44 41.27 7.11
C ALA A 259 -30.28 40.44 7.67
N ARG A 260 -30.39 39.93 8.90
CA ARG A 260 -29.40 39.00 9.48
C ARG A 260 -29.40 37.67 8.74
N LEU A 261 -30.58 37.15 8.39
CA LEU A 261 -30.69 35.94 7.57
C LEU A 261 -29.97 36.12 6.22
N TRP A 262 -30.19 37.24 5.52
CA TRP A 262 -29.49 37.53 4.28
C TRP A 262 -27.96 37.62 4.47
N GLN A 263 -27.49 38.23 5.56
CA GLN A 263 -26.06 38.27 5.88
C GLN A 263 -25.48 36.87 6.10
N SER A 264 -26.18 35.99 6.81
CA SER A 264 -25.77 34.58 6.98
C SER A 264 -25.74 33.82 5.66
N VAL A 265 -26.72 34.05 4.78
CA VAL A 265 -26.73 33.48 3.42
C VAL A 265 -25.55 33.98 2.59
N LYS A 266 -25.28 35.29 2.62
CA LYS A 266 -24.12 35.89 1.93
C LYS A 266 -22.80 35.32 2.47
N GLN A 267 -22.67 35.17 3.78
CA GLN A 267 -21.50 34.57 4.41
C GLN A 267 -21.32 33.09 4.04
N SER A 268 -22.43 32.32 4.01
CA SER A 268 -22.42 30.92 3.59
C SER A 268 -22.04 30.74 2.12
N LEU A 269 -22.47 31.64 1.24
CA LEU A 269 -22.05 31.61 -0.17
C LEU A 269 -20.54 31.85 -0.31
N GLY A 270 -19.98 32.78 0.48
CA GLY A 270 -18.53 33.00 0.53
C GLY A 270 -17.73 31.78 1.01
N GLU A 271 -18.20 31.07 2.05
CA GLU A 271 -17.61 29.78 2.47
C GLU A 271 -17.73 28.71 1.37
N GLY A 272 -18.86 28.69 0.65
CA GLY A 272 -19.06 27.76 -0.47
C GLY A 272 -18.04 27.97 -1.60
N VAL A 273 -17.73 29.22 -1.95
CA VAL A 273 -16.66 29.55 -2.92
C VAL A 273 -15.31 29.05 -2.41
N LEU A 274 -15.04 29.22 -1.12
CA LEU A 274 -13.79 28.78 -0.50
C LEU A 274 -13.64 27.24 -0.48
N VAL A 275 -14.72 26.50 -0.24
CA VAL A 275 -14.76 25.03 -0.37
C VAL A 275 -14.36 24.59 -1.78
N VAL A 276 -14.91 25.25 -2.81
CA VAL A 276 -14.58 24.94 -4.22
C VAL A 276 -13.12 25.25 -4.52
N ILE A 277 -12.62 26.42 -4.10
CA ILE A 277 -11.22 26.81 -4.34
C ILE A 277 -10.25 25.88 -3.61
N ARG A 278 -10.54 25.49 -2.36
CA ARG A 278 -9.71 24.54 -1.61
C ARG A 278 -9.70 23.16 -2.24
N PHE A 279 -10.81 22.71 -2.82
CA PHE A 279 -10.84 21.47 -3.60
C PHE A 279 -10.00 21.57 -4.88
N VAL A 280 -10.03 22.72 -5.56
CA VAL A 280 -9.14 22.98 -6.70
C VAL A 280 -7.67 22.95 -6.27
N GLN A 281 -7.34 23.58 -5.14
CA GLN A 281 -6.00 23.56 -4.54
C GLN A 281 -5.56 22.13 -4.18
N LEU A 282 -6.45 21.32 -3.59
CA LEU A 282 -6.20 19.91 -3.29
C LEU A 282 -5.80 19.12 -4.55
N CYS A 283 -6.58 19.26 -5.63
CA CYS A 283 -6.33 18.60 -6.91
C CYS A 283 -4.99 19.01 -7.55
N VAL A 284 -4.66 20.30 -7.50
CA VAL A 284 -3.39 20.84 -8.04
C VAL A 284 -2.20 20.38 -7.20
N THR A 285 -2.27 20.51 -5.87
CA THR A 285 -1.20 20.05 -4.95
C THR A 285 -0.96 18.55 -5.07
N PHE A 286 -2.03 17.75 -5.19
CA PHE A 286 -1.92 16.31 -5.41
C PHE A 286 -1.22 15.98 -6.73
N THR A 287 -1.58 16.68 -7.81
CA THR A 287 -0.97 16.47 -9.13
C THR A 287 0.50 16.92 -9.14
N LYS A 288 0.85 17.98 -8.40
CA LYS A 288 2.23 18.49 -8.26
C LYS A 288 3.14 17.48 -7.57
N HIS A 289 2.68 16.85 -6.49
CA HIS A 289 3.45 15.85 -5.73
C HIS A 289 3.32 14.42 -6.26
N LYS A 290 2.64 14.23 -7.40
CA LYS A 290 2.39 12.92 -7.98
C LYS A 290 3.67 12.17 -8.35
N THR A 291 4.72 12.88 -8.75
CA THR A 291 6.04 12.30 -9.09
C THR A 291 6.89 12.02 -7.86
N ASP A 292 6.62 12.72 -6.75
CA ASP A 292 7.42 12.65 -5.52
C ASP A 292 6.93 11.51 -4.60
N LEU A 293 5.61 11.24 -4.64
CA LEU A 293 4.95 10.23 -3.81
C LEU A 293 5.04 8.83 -4.45
N SER A 294 5.40 7.84 -3.65
CA SER A 294 5.35 6.43 -4.07
C SER A 294 3.90 5.98 -4.37
N SER A 295 3.74 4.92 -5.17
CA SER A 295 2.40 4.35 -5.47
C SER A 295 1.61 3.95 -4.23
N GLU A 296 2.30 3.53 -3.17
CA GLU A 296 1.67 3.17 -1.91
C GLU A 296 1.24 4.40 -1.10
N GLU A 297 2.07 5.44 -1.07
CA GLU A 297 1.74 6.70 -0.39
C GLU A 297 0.54 7.37 -1.07
N ARG A 298 0.49 7.33 -2.40
CA ARG A 298 -0.68 7.76 -3.17
C ARG A 298 -1.92 6.94 -2.79
N ARG A 299 -1.79 5.62 -2.59
CA ARG A 299 -2.92 4.77 -2.15
C ARG A 299 -3.40 5.13 -0.74
N GLU A 300 -2.50 5.42 0.20
CA GLU A 300 -2.85 5.87 1.56
C GLU A 300 -3.64 7.19 1.53
N VAL A 301 -3.12 8.20 0.82
CA VAL A 301 -3.77 9.50 0.62
C VAL A 301 -5.16 9.32 -0.02
N MET A 302 -5.26 8.47 -1.05
CA MET A 302 -6.55 8.19 -1.70
C MET A 302 -7.53 7.45 -0.79
N THR A 303 -7.02 6.57 0.09
CA THR A 303 -7.85 5.90 1.10
C THR A 303 -8.40 6.89 2.11
N TYR A 304 -7.58 7.87 2.53
CA TYR A 304 -8.01 8.97 3.38
C TYR A 304 -9.08 9.85 2.70
N PHE A 305 -8.87 10.29 1.46
CA PHE A 305 -9.87 11.09 0.73
C PHE A 305 -11.19 10.34 0.57
N ARG A 306 -11.12 9.05 0.27
CA ARG A 306 -12.28 8.18 0.15
C ARG A 306 -13.03 8.05 1.48
N SER A 307 -12.34 7.88 2.61
CA SER A 307 -12.98 7.73 3.93
C SER A 307 -13.66 9.02 4.40
N ARG A 308 -13.21 10.18 3.91
CA ARG A 308 -13.79 11.50 4.20
C ARG A 308 -14.96 11.87 3.29
N LEU A 309 -15.14 11.21 2.14
CA LEU A 309 -16.23 11.49 1.20
C LEU A 309 -17.64 11.31 1.81
N PRO A 310 -17.97 10.24 2.57
CA PRO A 310 -19.27 10.12 3.23
C PRO A 310 -19.54 11.26 4.22
N VAL A 311 -18.51 11.70 4.95
CA VAL A 311 -18.60 12.83 5.90
C VAL A 311 -18.94 14.12 5.15
N PHE A 312 -18.29 14.38 4.02
CA PHE A 312 -18.57 15.53 3.16
C PHE A 312 -20.04 15.53 2.68
N VAL A 313 -20.52 14.39 2.16
CA VAL A 313 -21.90 14.27 1.67
C VAL A 313 -22.90 14.44 2.81
N SER A 314 -22.61 13.91 4.00
CA SER A 314 -23.44 14.11 5.19
C SER A 314 -23.46 15.58 5.66
N GLN A 315 -22.35 16.31 5.56
CA GLN A 315 -22.32 17.74 5.88
C GLN A 315 -23.15 18.56 4.89
N VAL A 316 -23.05 18.27 3.59
CA VAL A 316 -23.89 18.91 2.57
C VAL A 316 -25.37 18.60 2.80
N TYR A 317 -25.71 17.35 3.14
CA TYR A 317 -27.07 16.96 3.51
C TYR A 317 -27.59 17.77 4.71
N ARG A 318 -26.82 17.86 5.80
CA ARG A 318 -27.16 18.65 6.99
C ARG A 318 -27.38 20.11 6.63
N LEU A 319 -26.47 20.71 5.86
CA LEU A 319 -26.57 22.09 5.41
C LEU A 319 -27.86 22.35 4.64
N LEU A 320 -28.19 21.51 3.64
CA LEU A 320 -29.42 21.65 2.85
C LEU A 320 -30.68 21.48 3.71
N LYS A 321 -30.65 20.58 4.70
CA LYS A 321 -31.75 20.37 5.64
C LYS A 321 -31.96 21.59 6.55
N CYS A 322 -30.91 22.16 7.12
CA CYS A 322 -30.98 23.38 7.93
C CYS A 322 -31.52 24.55 7.10
N PHE A 323 -30.97 24.75 5.90
CA PHE A 323 -31.40 25.79 4.98
C PHE A 323 -32.89 25.67 4.59
N ARG A 324 -33.34 24.44 4.30
CA ARG A 324 -34.76 24.16 3.99
C ARG A 324 -35.68 24.50 5.15
N ASN A 325 -35.34 24.05 6.36
CA ASN A 325 -36.17 24.28 7.54
C ASN A 325 -36.31 25.77 7.84
N LEU A 326 -35.20 26.52 7.70
CA LEU A 326 -35.16 27.95 7.96
C LEU A 326 -35.97 28.75 6.94
N ILE A 327 -35.80 28.50 5.64
CA ILE A 327 -36.57 29.22 4.60
C ILE A 327 -38.03 28.76 4.56
N GLY A 328 -38.29 27.48 4.80
CA GLY A 328 -39.65 26.93 4.89
C GLY A 328 -40.47 27.51 6.06
N GLY A 329 -39.80 27.98 7.12
CA GLY A 329 -40.43 28.63 8.27
C GLY A 329 -40.78 30.12 8.08
N LEU A 330 -40.35 30.75 6.99
CA LEU A 330 -40.58 32.18 6.76
C LEU A 330 -42.05 32.48 6.36
N SER A 331 -42.64 33.48 7.01
CA SER A 331 -43.97 33.99 6.62
C SER A 331 -43.92 34.72 5.26
N ALA A 332 -45.09 34.94 4.65
CA ALA A 332 -45.19 35.60 3.34
C ALA A 332 -44.63 37.05 3.34
N SER A 333 -44.75 37.76 4.46
CA SER A 333 -44.20 39.11 4.64
C SER A 333 -42.68 39.10 4.83
N GLN A 334 -42.15 38.17 5.63
CA GLN A 334 -40.70 37.99 5.81
C GLN A 334 -40.01 37.59 4.49
N ASN A 335 -40.63 36.71 3.71
CA ASN A 335 -40.15 36.34 2.38
C ASN A 335 -40.10 37.53 1.41
N PHE A 336 -41.06 38.45 1.51
CA PHE A 336 -41.06 39.68 0.71
C PHE A 336 -39.89 40.60 1.08
N VAL A 337 -39.65 40.79 2.37
CA VAL A 337 -38.52 41.60 2.87
C VAL A 337 -37.18 40.96 2.49
N LEU A 338 -37.01 39.66 2.66
CA LEU A 338 -35.80 38.94 2.25
C LEU A 338 -35.56 39.07 0.73
N ALA A 339 -36.59 38.88 -0.09
CA ALA A 339 -36.47 39.02 -1.53
C ALA A 339 -36.14 40.46 -1.98
N SER A 340 -36.50 41.48 -1.20
CA SER A 340 -36.12 42.87 -1.46
C SER A 340 -34.63 43.14 -1.27
N TYR A 341 -33.97 42.43 -0.34
CA TYR A 341 -32.51 42.47 -0.18
C TYR A 341 -31.77 41.66 -1.25
N ILE A 342 -32.35 40.55 -1.71
CA ILE A 342 -31.75 39.65 -2.70
C ILE A 342 -31.84 40.23 -4.12
N ALA A 343 -32.95 40.89 -4.46
CA ALA A 343 -33.20 41.39 -5.82
C ALA A 343 -32.06 42.24 -6.45
N PRO A 344 -31.49 43.25 -5.77
CA PRO A 344 -30.38 44.04 -6.32
C PRO A 344 -29.06 43.23 -6.42
N GLU A 345 -28.83 42.30 -5.51
CA GLU A 345 -27.65 41.43 -5.52
C GLU A 345 -27.73 40.39 -6.66
N VAL A 346 -28.94 39.90 -6.97
CA VAL A 346 -29.19 39.06 -8.17
C VAL A 346 -28.92 39.84 -9.45
N GLU A 347 -29.28 41.13 -9.51
CA GLU A 347 -28.97 41.98 -10.65
C GLU A 347 -27.45 42.17 -10.83
N GLY A 348 -26.74 42.46 -9.74
CA GLY A 348 -25.28 42.52 -9.72
C GLY A 348 -24.62 41.20 -10.15
N ALA A 349 -25.05 40.08 -9.57
CA ALA A 349 -24.55 38.76 -9.90
C ALA A 349 -24.82 38.37 -11.36
N LEU A 350 -26.01 38.66 -11.90
CA LEU A 350 -26.32 38.45 -13.32
C LEU A 350 -25.42 39.30 -14.22
N SER A 351 -25.06 40.52 -13.81
CA SER A 351 -24.12 41.36 -14.56
C SER A 351 -22.71 40.77 -14.59
N VAL A 352 -22.20 40.31 -13.44
CA VAL A 352 -20.88 39.66 -13.32
C VAL A 352 -20.84 38.33 -14.08
N ILE A 353 -21.84 37.46 -13.92
CA ILE A 353 -21.94 36.18 -14.63
C ILE A 353 -22.01 36.41 -16.14
N TRP A 354 -22.73 37.43 -16.60
CA TRP A 354 -22.79 37.77 -18.02
C TRP A 354 -21.45 38.29 -18.56
N ALA A 355 -20.76 39.15 -17.81
CA ALA A 355 -19.41 39.62 -18.17
C ALA A 355 -18.41 38.45 -18.26
N LEU A 356 -18.43 37.55 -17.28
CA LEU A 356 -17.64 36.30 -17.29
C LEU A 356 -17.98 35.42 -18.49
N ALA A 357 -19.27 35.23 -18.79
CA ALA A 357 -19.71 34.39 -19.89
C ALA A 357 -19.27 34.93 -21.25
N ILE A 358 -19.25 36.26 -21.43
CA ILE A 358 -18.71 36.91 -22.64
C ILE A 358 -17.20 36.71 -22.74
N GLU A 359 -16.46 36.87 -21.65
CA GLU A 359 -15.01 36.70 -21.71
C GLU A 359 -14.63 35.23 -21.97
N CYS A 360 -15.31 34.26 -21.33
CA CYS A 360 -15.14 32.85 -21.64
C CYS A 360 -15.50 32.53 -23.10
N LYS A 361 -16.48 33.22 -23.68
CA LYS A 361 -16.80 33.12 -25.11
C LYS A 361 -15.63 33.61 -25.96
N ASN A 362 -15.10 34.79 -25.67
CA ASN A 362 -13.98 35.36 -26.43
C ASN A 362 -12.72 34.49 -26.35
N ILE A 363 -12.39 33.98 -25.16
CA ILE A 363 -11.24 33.08 -24.94
C ILE A 363 -11.43 31.76 -25.71
N THR A 364 -12.63 31.15 -25.64
CA THR A 364 -12.91 29.91 -26.38
C THR A 364 -12.91 30.10 -27.89
N GLU A 365 -13.34 31.26 -28.40
CA GLU A 365 -13.23 31.62 -29.84
C GLU A 365 -11.77 31.74 -30.27
N GLN A 366 -10.92 32.39 -29.47
CA GLN A 366 -9.49 32.54 -29.76
C GLN A 366 -8.76 31.18 -29.76
N ILE A 367 -9.02 30.32 -28.77
CA ILE A 367 -8.44 28.98 -28.68
C ILE A 367 -8.96 28.08 -29.82
N ALA A 368 -10.26 28.15 -30.16
CA ALA A 368 -10.79 27.40 -31.29
C ALA A 368 -10.15 27.81 -32.62
N PHE A 369 -9.82 29.10 -32.79
CA PHE A 369 -9.15 29.61 -33.97
C PHE A 369 -7.67 29.17 -34.06
N SER A 370 -6.95 29.15 -32.94
CA SER A 370 -5.55 28.68 -32.90
C SER A 370 -5.42 27.18 -33.18
N PHE A 371 -6.33 26.35 -32.68
CA PHE A 371 -6.37 24.91 -32.98
C PHE A 371 -6.59 24.63 -34.47
N ARG A 372 -7.46 25.41 -35.13
CA ARG A 372 -7.77 25.26 -36.56
C ARG A 372 -6.57 25.56 -37.48
N ALA A 373 -5.55 26.25 -36.97
CA ALA A 373 -4.30 26.50 -37.68
C ALA A 373 -3.26 25.36 -37.53
N GLN A 374 -3.38 24.51 -36.50
CA GLN A 374 -2.45 23.41 -36.21
C GLN A 374 -2.85 22.06 -36.82
N THR A 375 -4.14 21.81 -37.07
CA THR A 375 -4.69 20.54 -37.59
C THR A 375 -4.37 20.24 -39.07
N LEU A 376 -3.41 20.93 -39.69
CA LEU A 376 -3.05 20.78 -41.11
C LEU A 376 -1.82 19.89 -41.37
N THR A 377 -1.29 19.21 -40.34
CA THR A 377 -0.08 18.38 -40.47
C THR A 377 -0.20 17.04 -39.76
N GLY A 378 -0.29 15.94 -40.52
CA GLY A 378 0.03 14.59 -40.06
C GLY A 378 -1.14 13.70 -39.64
N HIS A 379 -0.97 12.38 -39.82
CA HIS A 379 -1.90 11.32 -39.36
C HIS A 379 -1.19 10.45 -38.30
N CYS A 380 -1.34 10.82 -37.04
CA CYS A 380 -0.91 10.11 -35.84
C CYS A 380 -2.04 10.08 -34.79
N ILE A 381 -1.94 9.23 -33.76
CA ILE A 381 -2.93 9.17 -32.66
C ILE A 381 -3.06 10.50 -31.94
N ALA A 382 -1.94 11.23 -31.82
CA ALA A 382 -1.92 12.61 -31.35
C ALA A 382 -2.90 13.48 -32.15
N ASP A 383 -2.94 13.35 -33.47
CA ASP A 383 -3.83 14.11 -34.35
C ASP A 383 -5.30 13.70 -34.15
N THR A 384 -5.59 12.42 -33.89
CA THR A 384 -6.96 11.97 -33.57
C THR A 384 -7.45 12.45 -32.19
N LEU A 385 -6.54 12.54 -31.21
CA LEU A 385 -6.83 13.10 -29.89
C LEU A 385 -7.01 14.61 -29.98
N LEU A 386 -6.17 15.29 -30.75
CA LEU A 386 -6.27 16.71 -31.09
C LEU A 386 -7.60 17.01 -31.82
N ASP A 387 -8.02 16.15 -32.76
CA ASP A 387 -9.32 16.27 -33.45
C ASP A 387 -10.50 16.08 -32.50
N LYS A 388 -10.41 15.11 -31.58
CA LYS A 388 -11.41 14.91 -30.52
C LYS A 388 -11.46 16.11 -29.57
N GLU A 389 -10.31 16.68 -29.22
CA GLU A 389 -10.21 17.89 -28.39
C GLU A 389 -10.78 19.12 -29.12
N ALA A 390 -10.47 19.30 -30.40
CA ALA A 390 -11.04 20.36 -31.24
C ALA A 390 -12.56 20.23 -31.35
N HIS A 391 -13.10 19.01 -31.52
CA HIS A 391 -14.55 18.77 -31.51
C HIS A 391 -15.19 19.04 -30.16
N LYS A 392 -14.55 18.64 -29.06
CA LYS A 392 -15.01 18.97 -27.70
C LYS A 392 -15.04 20.48 -27.48
N LEU A 393 -14.01 21.19 -27.93
CA LEU A 393 -13.87 22.63 -27.79
C LEU A 393 -14.88 23.38 -28.65
N LYS A 394 -15.16 22.89 -29.87
CA LYS A 394 -16.24 23.41 -30.73
C LYS A 394 -17.62 23.21 -30.10
N ASN A 395 -17.91 22.01 -29.57
CA ASN A 395 -19.16 21.73 -28.88
C ASN A 395 -19.31 22.57 -27.61
N LEU A 396 -18.22 22.75 -26.85
CA LEU A 396 -18.19 23.64 -25.69
C LEU A 396 -18.46 25.09 -26.10
N HIS A 397 -17.83 25.56 -27.16
CA HIS A 397 -18.04 26.89 -27.71
C HIS A 397 -19.51 27.09 -28.16
N GLU A 398 -20.10 26.14 -28.88
CA GLU A 398 -21.51 26.17 -29.29
C GLU A 398 -22.47 26.20 -28.08
N LYS A 399 -22.22 25.35 -27.08
CA LYS A 399 -22.99 25.35 -25.82
C LYS A 399 -22.84 26.67 -25.05
N LEU A 400 -21.63 27.23 -25.03
CA LEU A 400 -21.34 28.48 -24.34
C LEU A 400 -21.99 29.66 -25.08
N LEU A 401 -22.03 29.65 -26.42
CA LEU A 401 -22.78 30.63 -27.21
C LEU A 401 -24.29 30.59 -26.89
N LEU A 402 -24.87 29.39 -26.75
CA LEU A 402 -26.27 29.23 -26.33
C LEU A 402 -26.50 29.71 -24.89
N ALA A 403 -25.59 29.37 -23.97
CA ALA A 403 -25.66 29.82 -22.58
C ALA A 403 -25.55 31.36 -22.47
N VAL A 404 -24.64 31.99 -23.21
CA VAL A 404 -24.49 33.45 -23.27
C VAL A 404 -25.74 34.10 -23.84
N LYS A 405 -26.32 33.58 -24.92
CA LYS A 405 -27.60 34.08 -25.47
C LYS A 405 -28.73 33.98 -24.45
N PHE A 406 -28.84 32.86 -23.76
CA PHE A 406 -29.83 32.66 -22.70
C PHE A 406 -29.61 33.62 -21.52
N LEU A 407 -28.36 33.78 -21.06
CA LEU A 407 -27.99 34.68 -19.97
C LEU A 407 -28.24 36.14 -20.34
N SER A 408 -27.95 36.56 -21.58
CA SER A 408 -28.25 37.91 -22.08
C SER A 408 -29.74 38.17 -22.04
N HIS A 409 -30.54 37.26 -22.61
CA HIS A 409 -32.00 37.41 -22.60
C HIS A 409 -32.57 37.43 -21.18
N LYS A 410 -32.03 36.60 -20.27
CA LYS A 410 -32.46 36.56 -18.86
C LYS A 410 -32.05 37.82 -18.11
N LYS A 411 -30.84 38.35 -18.36
CA LYS A 411 -30.35 39.62 -17.81
C LYS A 411 -31.22 40.78 -18.29
N GLU A 412 -31.38 40.94 -19.60
CA GLU A 412 -32.20 41.98 -20.23
C GLU A 412 -33.63 41.97 -19.69
N LYS A 413 -34.28 40.80 -19.69
CA LYS A 413 -35.63 40.64 -19.16
C LYS A 413 -35.74 40.97 -17.67
N TYR A 414 -34.70 40.70 -16.87
CA TYR A 414 -34.70 41.02 -15.45
C TYR A 414 -34.43 42.50 -15.18
N THR A 415 -33.55 43.13 -15.97
CA THR A 415 -33.25 44.57 -15.90
C THR A 415 -34.40 45.44 -16.40
N GLU A 416 -35.20 44.97 -17.35
CA GLU A 416 -36.40 45.66 -17.84
C GLU A 416 -37.60 45.61 -16.87
N MET A 417 -37.57 44.70 -15.88
CA MET A 417 -38.64 44.56 -14.90
C MET A 417 -38.62 45.69 -13.87
N SER A 418 -39.80 46.17 -13.47
CA SER A 418 -39.89 47.07 -12.31
C SER A 418 -39.35 46.40 -11.04
N VAL A 419 -38.82 47.18 -10.09
CA VAL A 419 -38.31 46.69 -8.79
C VAL A 419 -39.34 45.79 -8.09
N SER A 420 -40.63 46.16 -8.13
CA SER A 420 -41.71 45.34 -7.52
C SER A 420 -41.88 43.99 -8.21
N SER A 421 -41.64 43.91 -9.51
CA SER A 421 -41.71 42.67 -10.29
C SER A 421 -40.46 41.83 -10.12
N GLN A 422 -39.28 42.44 -9.98
CA GLN A 422 -38.02 41.76 -9.66
C GLN A 422 -38.13 41.05 -8.30
N VAL A 423 -38.62 41.74 -7.27
CA VAL A 423 -38.85 41.16 -5.94
C VAL A 423 -39.84 40.00 -6.00
N ARG A 424 -40.98 40.13 -6.71
CA ARG A 424 -41.93 39.01 -6.91
C ARG A 424 -41.31 37.84 -7.67
N SER A 425 -40.44 38.11 -8.64
CA SER A 425 -39.70 37.09 -9.38
C SER A 425 -38.75 36.31 -8.46
N VAL A 426 -37.97 37.02 -7.63
CA VAL A 426 -37.07 36.42 -6.64
C VAL A 426 -37.85 35.60 -5.62
N MET A 427 -38.96 36.12 -5.06
CA MET A 427 -39.83 35.36 -4.16
C MET A 427 -40.34 34.06 -4.79
N ARG A 428 -40.72 34.09 -6.07
CA ARG A 428 -41.18 32.90 -6.80
C ARG A 428 -40.04 31.88 -6.95
N ASN A 429 -38.84 32.34 -7.30
CA ASN A 429 -37.67 31.47 -7.42
C ASN A 429 -37.23 30.87 -6.07
N ILE A 430 -37.31 31.64 -4.97
CA ILE A 430 -37.03 31.11 -3.62
C ILE A 430 -38.03 30.01 -3.26
N LYS A 431 -39.33 30.20 -3.53
CA LYS A 431 -40.34 29.16 -3.29
C LYS A 431 -40.11 27.91 -4.12
N LEU A 432 -39.85 28.07 -5.42
CA LEU A 432 -39.51 26.95 -6.30
C LEU A 432 -38.26 26.20 -5.81
N PHE A 433 -37.24 26.93 -5.37
CA PHE A 433 -36.04 26.34 -4.81
C PHE A 433 -36.34 25.50 -3.55
N VAL A 434 -37.16 26.02 -2.63
CA VAL A 434 -37.58 25.27 -1.43
C VAL A 434 -38.36 24.01 -1.76
N GLU A 435 -39.19 24.05 -2.82
CA GLU A 435 -39.93 22.88 -3.32
C GLU A 435 -39.00 21.84 -3.98
N GLU A 436 -37.87 22.26 -4.56
CA GLU A 436 -36.87 21.37 -5.17
C GLU A 436 -35.89 20.75 -4.15
N ILE A 437 -35.61 21.40 -3.02
CA ILE A 437 -34.64 20.88 -2.03
C ILE A 437 -34.96 19.44 -1.57
N PRO A 438 -36.21 19.03 -1.27
CA PRO A 438 -36.53 17.65 -0.92
C PRO A 438 -36.11 16.61 -1.98
N LEU A 439 -36.21 16.95 -3.27
CA LEU A 439 -35.74 16.08 -4.35
C LEU A 439 -34.22 15.94 -4.32
N VAL A 440 -33.49 17.04 -4.08
CA VAL A 440 -32.03 17.02 -3.95
C VAL A 440 -31.60 16.22 -2.72
N ILE A 441 -32.28 16.39 -1.60
CA ILE A 441 -32.05 15.63 -0.36
C ILE A 441 -32.27 14.13 -0.61
N PHE A 442 -33.36 13.74 -1.26
CA PHE A 442 -33.62 12.33 -1.61
C PHE A 442 -32.53 11.76 -2.53
N ARG A 443 -32.06 12.52 -3.52
CA ARG A 443 -30.94 12.10 -4.39
C ARG A 443 -29.63 11.97 -3.61
N LEU A 444 -29.37 12.85 -2.64
CA LEU A 444 -28.20 12.72 -1.78
C LEU A 444 -28.29 11.50 -0.87
N GLU A 445 -29.46 11.16 -0.34
CA GLU A 445 -29.69 9.92 0.42
C GLU A 445 -29.43 8.67 -0.43
N GLU A 446 -29.89 8.67 -1.69
CA GLU A 446 -29.59 7.62 -2.68
C GLU A 446 -28.07 7.51 -2.94
N ILE A 447 -27.37 8.65 -3.05
CA ILE A 447 -25.92 8.69 -3.23
C ILE A 447 -25.20 8.15 -1.99
N ILE A 448 -25.58 8.57 -0.77
CA ILE A 448 -24.99 8.07 0.48
C ILE A 448 -25.12 6.55 0.56
N ALA A 449 -26.32 6.02 0.33
CA ALA A 449 -26.57 4.57 0.33
C ALA A 449 -25.77 3.83 -0.76
N SER A 450 -25.53 4.47 -1.90
CA SER A 450 -24.71 3.89 -2.97
C SER A 450 -23.21 3.91 -2.68
N LEU A 451 -22.69 4.97 -2.04
CA LEU A 451 -21.26 5.14 -1.77
C LEU A 451 -20.71 4.02 -0.87
N ASP A 452 -21.51 3.54 0.08
CA ASP A 452 -21.15 2.44 0.98
C ASP A 452 -21.12 1.06 0.27
N VAL A 453 -21.86 0.88 -0.83
CA VAL A 453 -22.09 -0.44 -1.47
C VAL A 453 -21.48 -0.55 -2.88
N SER A 454 -21.17 0.57 -3.55
CA SER A 454 -20.85 0.56 -4.99
C SER A 454 -19.54 1.16 -5.42
N LEU A 455 -18.97 2.13 -4.70
CA LEU A 455 -17.76 2.77 -5.17
C LEU A 455 -16.56 1.86 -4.86
N THR A 456 -15.85 1.32 -5.83
CA THR A 456 -14.59 0.59 -5.58
C THR A 456 -13.40 1.55 -5.44
N MET A 457 -12.28 1.10 -4.86
CA MET A 457 -11.07 1.94 -4.76
C MET A 457 -10.57 2.34 -6.17
N ALA A 458 -10.65 1.43 -7.13
CA ALA A 458 -10.24 1.68 -8.51
C ALA A 458 -11.09 2.76 -9.20
N GLU A 459 -12.41 2.70 -9.07
CA GLU A 459 -13.32 3.72 -9.63
C GLU A 459 -13.10 5.09 -8.98
N PHE A 460 -12.91 5.13 -7.66
CA PHE A 460 -12.60 6.37 -6.96
C PHE A 460 -11.25 6.96 -7.41
N GLN A 461 -10.22 6.12 -7.51
CA GLN A 461 -8.91 6.55 -8.00
C GLN A 461 -9.02 7.08 -9.43
N PHE A 462 -9.58 6.32 -10.35
CA PHE A 462 -9.75 6.74 -11.73
C PHE A 462 -10.49 8.08 -11.86
N THR A 463 -11.62 8.23 -11.17
CA THR A 463 -12.41 9.47 -11.20
C THR A 463 -11.66 10.65 -10.60
N PHE A 464 -11.02 10.48 -9.44
CA PHE A 464 -10.26 11.54 -8.79
C PHE A 464 -9.02 11.96 -9.59
N TYR A 465 -8.25 11.02 -10.12
CA TYR A 465 -7.08 11.31 -10.97
C TYR A 465 -7.49 12.04 -12.25
N ASN A 466 -8.60 11.63 -12.87
CA ASN A 466 -9.11 12.30 -14.07
C ASN A 466 -9.59 13.72 -13.77
N VAL A 467 -10.37 13.91 -12.70
CA VAL A 467 -10.82 15.24 -12.26
C VAL A 467 -9.62 16.13 -11.89
N SER A 468 -8.66 15.60 -11.14
CA SER A 468 -7.47 16.34 -10.70
C SER A 468 -6.59 16.75 -11.89
N SER A 469 -6.35 15.84 -12.83
CA SER A 469 -5.59 16.11 -14.06
C SER A 469 -6.24 17.21 -14.90
N LYS A 470 -7.57 17.14 -15.07
CA LYS A 470 -8.33 18.13 -15.86
C LYS A 470 -8.38 19.50 -15.19
N ILE A 471 -8.54 19.54 -13.86
CA ILE A 471 -8.45 20.78 -13.09
C ILE A 471 -7.05 21.38 -13.23
N ASN A 472 -6.00 20.57 -13.06
CA ASN A 472 -4.62 21.04 -13.16
C ASN A 472 -4.32 21.62 -14.55
N GLN A 473 -4.75 20.95 -15.63
CA GLN A 473 -4.63 21.47 -16.99
C GLN A 473 -5.36 22.81 -17.16
N THR A 474 -6.59 22.91 -16.66
CA THR A 474 -7.38 24.15 -16.72
C THR A 474 -6.67 25.29 -15.99
N ILE A 475 -6.11 25.02 -14.81
CA ILE A 475 -5.35 26.00 -14.03
C ILE A 475 -4.05 26.38 -14.75
N SER A 476 -3.34 25.45 -15.37
CA SER A 476 -2.15 25.75 -16.17
C SER A 476 -2.46 26.71 -17.34
N HIS A 477 -3.54 26.47 -18.08
CA HIS A 477 -3.99 27.41 -19.12
C HIS A 477 -4.39 28.77 -18.55
N LEU A 478 -5.03 28.80 -17.38
CA LEU A 478 -5.34 30.06 -16.70
C LEU A 478 -4.07 30.81 -16.24
N ARG A 479 -3.00 30.11 -15.87
CA ARG A 479 -1.70 30.72 -15.56
C ARG A 479 -1.04 31.34 -16.79
N GLU A 480 -1.16 30.70 -17.95
CA GLU A 480 -0.66 31.23 -19.23
C GLU A 480 -1.39 32.52 -19.64
N ILE A 481 -2.72 32.57 -19.40
CA ILE A 481 -3.58 33.70 -19.79
C ILE A 481 -3.64 34.80 -18.71
N LYS A 482 -3.08 34.56 -17.51
CA LYS A 482 -3.10 35.48 -16.35
C LYS A 482 -2.60 36.90 -16.67
N THR A 483 -1.72 37.06 -17.66
CA THR A 483 -1.16 38.35 -18.06
C THR A 483 -2.17 39.26 -18.75
N GLU A 484 -3.25 38.71 -19.32
CA GLU A 484 -4.31 39.44 -20.00
C GLU A 484 -5.07 40.37 -19.03
N PRO A 485 -5.27 41.65 -19.39
CA PRO A 485 -5.87 42.64 -18.51
C PRO A 485 -7.32 42.30 -18.12
N ASN A 486 -8.06 41.63 -19.01
CA ASN A 486 -9.45 41.24 -18.76
C ASN A 486 -9.56 40.13 -17.71
N VAL A 487 -8.69 39.12 -17.76
CA VAL A 487 -8.69 38.01 -16.78
C VAL A 487 -8.26 38.49 -15.40
N ARG A 488 -7.26 39.38 -15.34
CA ARG A 488 -6.85 40.03 -14.09
C ARG A 488 -7.99 40.86 -13.48
N ALA A 489 -8.71 41.63 -14.30
CA ALA A 489 -9.88 42.40 -13.85
C ALA A 489 -11.02 41.49 -13.34
N LEU A 490 -11.23 40.34 -13.96
CA LEU A 490 -12.24 39.35 -13.53
C LEU A 490 -11.86 38.67 -12.20
N LEU A 491 -10.60 38.25 -12.04
CA LEU A 491 -10.11 37.71 -10.78
C LEU A 491 -10.25 38.74 -9.65
N GLN A 492 -9.93 40.00 -9.93
CA GLN A 492 -10.10 41.10 -8.97
C GLN A 492 -11.58 41.31 -8.61
N GLN A 493 -12.49 41.31 -9.60
CA GLN A 493 -13.94 41.44 -9.36
C GLN A 493 -14.51 40.29 -8.52
N VAL A 494 -14.01 39.06 -8.70
CA VAL A 494 -14.40 37.91 -7.86
C VAL A 494 -13.85 38.07 -6.44
N CYS A 495 -12.63 38.56 -6.27
CA CYS A 495 -12.05 38.85 -4.95
C CYS A 495 -12.82 39.97 -4.22
N ASP A 496 -13.20 41.03 -4.94
CA ASP A 496 -13.97 42.17 -4.42
C ASP A 496 -15.41 41.78 -4.06
N LEU A 497 -15.97 40.75 -4.71
CA LEU A 497 -17.31 40.23 -4.42
C LEU A 497 -17.34 39.35 -3.16
N VAL A 498 -16.28 38.57 -2.91
CA VAL A 498 -16.21 37.64 -1.77
C VAL A 498 -15.60 38.29 -0.52
N GLN A 499 -14.74 39.30 -0.67
CA GLN A 499 -14.14 40.10 0.43
C GLN A 499 -13.53 39.26 1.55
N ARG A 500 -12.72 38.25 1.19
CA ARG A 500 -12.04 37.40 2.18
C ARG A 500 -10.55 37.24 1.88
N GLU A 501 -9.73 37.47 2.90
CA GLU A 501 -8.28 37.29 2.85
C GLU A 501 -7.90 35.83 2.54
N GLU A 502 -8.66 34.86 3.06
CA GLU A 502 -8.45 33.42 2.80
C GLU A 502 -8.57 33.05 1.32
N LEU A 503 -9.48 33.70 0.58
CA LEU A 503 -9.65 33.48 -0.85
C LEU A 503 -8.44 33.99 -1.63
N ASN A 504 -7.93 35.17 -1.26
CA ASN A 504 -6.72 35.73 -1.86
C ASN A 504 -5.51 34.83 -1.61
N ALA A 505 -5.35 34.31 -0.39
CA ALA A 505 -4.26 33.38 -0.04
C ALA A 505 -4.32 32.10 -0.88
N SER A 506 -5.51 31.49 -1.05
CA SER A 506 -5.66 30.30 -1.90
C SER A 506 -5.43 30.59 -3.39
N LEU A 507 -5.82 31.77 -3.90
CA LEU A 507 -5.54 32.17 -5.28
C LEU A 507 -4.05 32.47 -5.52
N ILE A 508 -3.35 33.01 -4.51
CA ILE A 508 -1.88 33.16 -4.53
C ILE A 508 -1.21 31.77 -4.53
N ALA A 509 -1.67 30.84 -3.71
CA ALA A 509 -1.16 29.46 -3.69
C ALA A 509 -1.37 28.72 -5.02
N LEU A 510 -2.43 29.06 -5.77
CA LEU A 510 -2.67 28.58 -7.14
C LEU A 510 -1.85 29.32 -8.20
N GLU A 511 -1.05 30.32 -7.80
CA GLU A 511 -0.24 31.22 -8.66
C GLU A 511 -1.08 32.09 -9.62
N LEU A 512 -2.37 32.28 -9.33
CA LEU A 512 -3.31 33.04 -10.17
C LEU A 512 -3.33 34.54 -9.87
N LEU A 513 -2.83 34.98 -8.71
CA LEU A 513 -2.63 36.39 -8.35
C LEU A 513 -1.13 36.70 -8.17
N GLU A 514 -0.72 37.94 -8.42
CA GLU A 514 0.64 38.42 -8.12
C GLU A 514 0.66 38.95 -6.67
N ASN A 515 1.71 38.65 -5.91
CA ASN A 515 1.84 39.10 -4.53
C ASN A 515 2.17 40.60 -4.50
N THR A 516 1.16 41.47 -4.49
CA THR A 516 1.32 42.94 -4.48
C THR A 516 1.47 43.49 -3.06
N GLY A 517 2.38 42.90 -2.28
CA GLY A 517 2.83 43.43 -0.99
C GLY A 517 4.31 43.83 -1.05
N PRO A 518 4.75 44.93 -0.42
CA PRO A 518 6.16 45.28 -0.37
C PRO A 518 6.92 44.23 0.45
N SER A 519 8.08 43.83 -0.08
CA SER A 519 9.03 42.95 0.56
C SER A 519 9.46 43.48 1.93
N THR A 520 9.03 42.80 3.00
CA THR A 520 9.78 42.72 4.27
C THR A 520 9.62 41.33 4.88
N THR A 521 10.69 40.53 4.69
CA THR A 521 11.33 39.65 5.69
C THR A 521 10.52 38.58 6.44
N HIS A 522 11.03 37.34 6.32
CA HIS A 522 10.86 36.17 7.19
C HIS A 522 9.54 35.40 7.14
N SER A 523 9.60 34.30 6.39
CA SER A 523 9.02 33.02 6.83
C SER A 523 9.34 32.81 8.31
N THR A 524 8.34 33.02 9.15
CA THR A 524 8.32 32.59 10.54
C THR A 524 7.13 31.65 10.67
N CYS A 525 7.43 30.44 11.14
CA CYS A 525 6.47 29.45 11.57
C CYS A 525 5.44 30.10 12.52
N PRO A 526 4.18 29.61 12.56
CA PRO A 526 3.25 30.05 13.58
C PRO A 526 3.82 29.74 14.98
N PRO A 527 3.56 30.60 15.99
CA PRO A 527 4.16 30.49 17.30
C PRO A 527 3.59 29.27 18.04
N ASN A 528 4.51 28.55 18.68
CA ASN A 528 4.25 27.62 19.77
C ASN A 528 3.27 28.25 20.77
N THR A 529 2.14 27.58 20.98
CA THR A 529 1.48 27.66 22.29
C THR A 529 1.81 26.35 22.99
N GLU A 530 2.86 26.40 23.80
CA GLU A 530 3.13 25.38 24.80
C GLU A 530 1.95 25.37 25.79
N SER A 531 1.17 24.30 25.78
CA SER A 531 0.44 23.86 26.97
C SER A 531 1.09 22.56 27.44
N THR A 532 1.88 22.71 28.47
CA THR A 532 2.38 21.66 29.35
C THR A 532 1.25 20.73 29.82
N GLY A 533 1.46 19.41 29.72
CA GLY A 533 0.65 18.44 30.45
C GLY A 533 0.48 17.07 29.79
N ALA A 534 1.30 16.12 30.25
CA ALA A 534 1.09 14.68 30.29
C ALA A 534 1.12 13.87 28.98
N ASP A 535 2.16 13.04 28.92
CA ASP A 535 2.25 11.79 28.18
C ASP A 535 0.94 10.98 28.23
N SER A 536 0.43 10.63 27.05
CA SER A 536 -0.33 9.41 26.88
C SER A 536 0.05 8.78 25.54
N LEU A 537 0.53 7.54 25.61
CA LEU A 537 1.00 6.73 24.49
C LEU A 537 0.02 6.74 23.30
N PRO A 538 0.50 6.66 22.05
CA PRO A 538 -0.37 6.48 20.90
C PRO A 538 -1.00 5.08 20.92
N THR A 539 -2.33 5.04 21.03
CA THR A 539 -3.14 3.85 20.79
C THR A 539 -3.15 3.48 19.29
N ASN A 540 -2.47 2.39 18.93
CA ASN A 540 -2.69 1.41 17.84
C ASN A 540 -3.41 1.77 16.51
N GLY A 541 -3.54 3.03 16.10
CA GLY A 541 -4.22 3.46 14.86
C GLY A 541 -3.35 4.11 13.79
N ASP A 542 -2.14 4.57 14.12
CA ASP A 542 -1.33 5.45 13.25
C ASP A 542 -0.17 4.74 12.52
N LEU A 543 -0.13 3.41 12.55
CA LEU A 543 0.97 2.57 12.04
C LEU A 543 1.12 2.54 10.49
N SER A 544 0.41 3.38 9.73
CA SER A 544 0.37 3.34 8.25
C SER A 544 0.71 4.69 7.61
N MET A 545 1.71 5.42 8.12
CA MET A 545 2.06 6.75 7.61
C MET A 545 3.43 6.85 6.90
N PHE A 546 4.26 5.80 6.93
CA PHE A 546 5.69 5.90 6.55
C PHE A 546 6.18 4.78 5.59
N GLY A 547 5.24 4.12 4.92
CA GLY A 547 5.38 2.79 4.31
C GLY A 547 6.56 2.50 3.36
N PRO A 548 6.94 3.34 2.37
CA PRO A 548 7.86 2.88 1.32
C PRO A 548 9.35 3.15 1.60
N LEU A 549 9.67 4.32 2.16
CA LEU A 549 11.06 4.69 2.49
C LEU A 549 11.58 3.99 3.74
N CYS A 550 10.65 3.46 4.57
CA CYS A 550 10.97 2.74 5.80
C CYS A 550 10.79 1.23 5.67
N ARG A 551 10.54 0.71 4.46
CA ARG A 551 10.42 -0.73 4.20
C ARG A 551 11.74 -1.30 3.73
N GLU A 552 11.96 -2.52 4.18
CA GLU A 552 13.10 -3.33 3.80
C GLU A 552 13.09 -3.62 2.29
N PRO A 553 14.17 -3.27 1.56
CA PRO A 553 14.25 -3.59 0.14
C PRO A 553 14.36 -5.11 -0.06
N MET A 554 13.69 -5.61 -1.10
CA MET A 554 13.88 -6.98 -1.56
C MET A 554 15.36 -7.22 -1.88
N ALA A 555 15.88 -8.38 -1.54
CA ALA A 555 17.31 -8.68 -1.68
C ALA A 555 17.83 -8.49 -3.10
N SER A 556 17.04 -8.84 -4.11
CA SER A 556 17.38 -8.64 -5.53
C SER A 556 17.69 -7.18 -5.91
N LYS A 557 17.12 -6.22 -5.17
CA LYS A 557 17.29 -4.77 -5.39
C LYS A 557 18.13 -4.10 -4.29
N SER A 558 18.51 -4.85 -3.25
CA SER A 558 19.21 -4.32 -2.10
C SER A 558 20.70 -4.19 -2.39
N PRO A 559 21.29 -2.97 -2.29
CA PRO A 559 22.73 -2.81 -2.43
C PRO A 559 23.48 -3.55 -1.31
N LEU A 560 22.88 -3.62 -0.12
CA LEU A 560 23.43 -4.35 1.03
C LEU A 560 23.53 -5.83 0.75
N ALA A 561 22.46 -6.46 0.25
CA ALA A 561 22.46 -7.89 -0.07
C ALA A 561 23.55 -8.22 -1.10
N ARG A 562 23.74 -7.36 -2.11
CA ARG A 562 24.83 -7.52 -3.08
C ARG A 562 26.22 -7.39 -2.44
N GLN A 563 26.41 -6.43 -1.53
CA GLN A 563 27.69 -6.23 -0.84
C GLN A 563 28.01 -7.37 0.14
N VAL A 564 27.03 -7.83 0.91
CA VAL A 564 27.15 -9.00 1.79
C VAL A 564 27.45 -10.25 0.97
N PHE A 565 26.79 -10.44 -0.17
CA PHE A 565 27.12 -11.53 -1.08
C PHE A 565 28.58 -11.50 -1.55
N LEU A 566 29.10 -10.32 -1.94
CA LEU A 566 30.51 -10.15 -2.31
C LEU A 566 31.47 -10.39 -1.13
N LEU A 567 31.03 -10.14 0.11
CA LEU A 567 31.81 -10.45 1.31
C LEU A 567 32.06 -11.97 1.43
N LEU A 568 31.07 -12.80 1.07
CA LEU A 568 31.23 -14.26 1.03
C LEU A 568 32.27 -14.70 -0.01
N GLU A 569 32.23 -14.11 -1.22
CA GLU A 569 33.17 -14.47 -2.30
C GLU A 569 34.61 -14.05 -2.00
N ASN A 570 34.79 -12.85 -1.42
CA ASN A 570 36.10 -12.31 -1.10
C ASN A 570 36.72 -12.92 0.17
N GLN A 571 35.90 -13.48 1.07
CA GLN A 571 36.31 -14.09 2.35
C GLN A 571 37.08 -13.16 3.30
N ASN A 572 37.02 -11.84 3.08
CA ASN A 572 37.68 -10.84 3.91
C ASN A 572 37.03 -10.76 5.30
N ASN A 573 37.83 -10.72 6.37
CA ASN A 573 37.35 -10.66 7.76
C ASN A 573 36.44 -11.83 8.19
N SER A 574 36.58 -12.99 7.53
CA SER A 574 35.90 -14.21 7.94
C SER A 574 36.42 -14.72 9.29
N ASP A 575 35.48 -15.06 10.18
CA ASP A 575 35.72 -15.43 11.57
C ASP A 575 35.11 -16.78 11.96
N LEU A 576 34.63 -17.55 10.97
CA LEU A 576 34.11 -18.92 11.09
C LEU A 576 34.59 -19.80 9.93
N GLU A 577 34.85 -21.08 10.20
CA GLU A 577 35.19 -22.07 9.18
C GLU A 577 34.24 -23.28 9.22
N PHE A 578 33.70 -23.67 8.07
CA PHE A 578 33.02 -24.94 7.88
C PHE A 578 34.02 -26.01 7.44
N VAL A 579 33.94 -27.18 8.07
CA VAL A 579 34.78 -28.35 7.77
C VAL A 579 33.92 -29.43 7.12
N LEU A 580 34.22 -29.75 5.87
CA LEU A 580 33.54 -30.79 5.09
C LEU A 580 34.46 -32.00 4.91
N PRO A 581 33.92 -33.23 4.96
CA PRO A 581 34.67 -34.42 4.61
C PRO A 581 35.02 -34.42 3.13
N SER A 582 36.14 -35.06 2.80
CA SER A 582 36.60 -35.24 1.41
C SER A 582 36.05 -36.54 0.87
N ASP A 583 35.48 -36.50 -0.34
CA ASP A 583 34.99 -37.70 -1.05
C ASP A 583 36.13 -38.61 -1.56
N ALA A 584 37.40 -38.20 -1.40
CA ALA A 584 38.58 -38.96 -1.84
C ALA A 584 39.31 -39.63 -0.67
N ASP A 585 39.28 -40.97 -0.64
CA ASP A 585 40.11 -41.91 0.10
C ASP A 585 41.08 -41.33 1.14
N ALA A 586 40.65 -41.31 2.41
CA ALA A 586 41.43 -41.42 3.65
C ALA A 586 42.80 -40.67 3.78
N SER A 587 43.05 -39.64 2.97
CA SER A 587 44.29 -38.86 2.97
C SER A 587 43.99 -37.35 3.00
N GLN A 588 43.55 -36.91 4.18
CA GLN A 588 43.69 -35.56 4.76
C GLN A 588 43.70 -34.33 3.82
N ILE A 589 42.61 -34.05 3.11
CA ILE A 589 42.30 -32.66 2.73
C ILE A 589 40.80 -32.41 2.97
N SER A 590 40.45 -31.94 4.17
CA SER A 590 39.10 -31.44 4.47
C SER A 590 38.84 -30.17 3.66
N HIS A 591 37.71 -30.09 2.96
CA HIS A 591 37.31 -28.85 2.30
C HIS A 591 36.89 -27.83 3.36
N LEU A 592 37.59 -26.69 3.40
CA LEU A 592 37.31 -25.59 4.32
C LEU A 592 36.56 -24.47 3.59
N VAL A 593 35.41 -24.07 4.14
CA VAL A 593 34.62 -22.94 3.61
C VAL A 593 34.55 -21.86 4.68
N LYS A 594 35.02 -20.65 4.36
CA LYS A 594 35.05 -19.53 5.31
C LYS A 594 33.72 -18.76 5.31
N ALA A 595 33.33 -18.26 6.48
CA ALA A 595 32.11 -17.50 6.67
C ALA A 595 32.25 -16.47 7.82
N HIS A 596 31.20 -15.69 8.03
CA HIS A 596 31.09 -14.61 9.00
C HIS A 596 29.99 -14.93 10.02
N ARG A 597 30.35 -15.00 11.30
CA ARG A 597 29.44 -15.36 12.41
C ARG A 597 28.26 -14.40 12.49
N VAL A 598 28.53 -13.10 12.39
CA VAL A 598 27.50 -12.05 12.50
C VAL A 598 26.41 -12.18 11.44
N ILE A 599 26.78 -12.48 10.19
CA ILE A 599 25.83 -12.64 9.08
C ILE A 599 25.01 -13.92 9.27
N LEU A 600 25.65 -15.03 9.63
CA LEU A 600 24.95 -16.30 9.84
C LEU A 600 23.97 -16.24 11.01
N ALA A 601 24.38 -15.66 12.15
CA ALA A 601 23.51 -15.47 13.30
C ALA A 601 22.35 -14.52 12.99
N ALA A 602 22.57 -13.46 12.19
CA ALA A 602 21.50 -12.55 11.80
C ALA A 602 20.45 -13.19 10.88
N ARG A 603 20.85 -14.19 10.09
CA ARG A 603 20.04 -14.74 8.99
C ARG A 603 19.53 -16.16 9.24
N CYS A 604 19.97 -16.81 10.32
CA CYS A 604 19.60 -18.19 10.64
C CYS A 604 19.54 -18.39 12.16
N ARG A 605 18.35 -18.70 12.67
CA ARG A 605 18.10 -18.91 14.12
C ARG A 605 18.89 -20.08 14.69
N TRP A 606 19.11 -21.13 13.92
CA TRP A 606 19.96 -22.24 14.35
C TRP A 606 21.39 -21.79 14.59
N PHE A 607 22.00 -21.06 13.63
CA PHE A 607 23.36 -20.53 13.80
C PHE A 607 23.44 -19.49 14.91
N HIS A 608 22.41 -18.66 15.09
CA HIS A 608 22.31 -17.72 16.21
C HIS A 608 22.47 -18.44 17.54
N ARG A 609 21.63 -19.45 17.81
CA ARG A 609 21.71 -20.26 19.04
C ARG A 609 23.04 -20.98 19.15
N ALA A 610 23.51 -21.65 18.09
CA ALA A 610 24.75 -22.41 18.11
C ALA A 610 25.97 -21.53 18.44
N LEU A 611 26.09 -20.37 17.79
CA LEU A 611 27.24 -19.47 17.93
C LEU A 611 27.22 -18.62 19.20
N LEU A 612 26.07 -18.53 19.89
CA LEU A 612 25.89 -17.82 21.16
C LEU A 612 25.77 -18.74 22.39
N SER A 613 25.60 -20.04 22.19
CA SER A 613 25.41 -21.04 23.27
C SER A 613 26.63 -21.28 24.16
N GLY A 614 27.82 -20.84 23.74
CA GLY A 614 29.08 -21.23 24.38
C GLY A 614 29.49 -22.69 24.14
N MET A 615 28.82 -23.40 23.22
CA MET A 615 29.19 -24.76 22.80
C MET A 615 30.45 -24.76 21.92
N ARG A 616 30.90 -25.96 21.54
CA ARG A 616 32.14 -26.17 20.79
C ARG A 616 32.22 -25.31 19.53
N GLU A 617 31.14 -25.19 18.79
CA GLU A 617 31.02 -24.39 17.57
C GLU A 617 31.32 -22.91 17.82
N ALA A 618 30.86 -22.38 18.96
CA ALA A 618 31.10 -20.99 19.37
C ALA A 618 32.56 -20.76 19.82
N ILE A 619 33.17 -21.74 20.49
CA ILE A 619 34.54 -21.66 21.03
C ILE A 619 35.57 -21.89 19.93
N ASP A 620 35.46 -23.02 19.22
CA ASP A 620 36.43 -23.44 18.20
C ASP A 620 36.31 -22.62 16.91
N ARG A 621 35.21 -21.87 16.74
CA ARG A 621 34.86 -21.12 15.52
C ARG A 621 34.89 -22.03 14.29
N LYS A 622 34.42 -23.27 14.48
CA LYS A 622 34.40 -24.32 13.46
C LYS A 622 33.11 -25.11 13.53
N ILE A 623 32.47 -25.32 12.37
CA ILE A 623 31.28 -26.15 12.24
C ILE A 623 31.59 -27.30 11.29
N THR A 624 31.44 -28.54 11.77
CA THR A 624 31.70 -29.73 10.96
C THR A 624 30.39 -30.29 10.41
N LEU A 625 30.30 -30.46 9.08
CA LEU A 625 29.12 -30.99 8.42
C LEU A 625 29.49 -32.30 7.68
N PRO A 626 29.33 -33.46 8.33
CA PRO A 626 29.78 -34.74 7.78
C PRO A 626 28.98 -35.20 6.56
N ASP A 627 27.70 -34.83 6.45
CA ASP A 627 26.81 -35.31 5.39
C ASP A 627 26.44 -34.20 4.39
N CYS A 628 27.38 -33.31 4.08
CA CYS A 628 27.14 -32.14 3.25
C CYS A 628 28.19 -31.99 2.14
N SER A 629 27.75 -31.86 0.90
CA SER A 629 28.64 -31.52 -0.22
C SER A 629 29.02 -30.04 -0.20
N ALA A 630 30.20 -29.70 -0.74
CA ALA A 630 30.65 -28.31 -0.85
C ALA A 630 29.73 -27.47 -1.76
N GLN A 631 29.11 -28.09 -2.77
CA GLN A 631 28.17 -27.43 -3.67
C GLN A 631 26.87 -27.06 -2.95
N LEU A 632 26.32 -27.98 -2.14
CA LEU A 632 25.10 -27.73 -1.37
C LEU A 632 25.32 -26.65 -0.30
N LEU A 633 26.44 -26.72 0.44
CA LEU A 633 26.80 -25.68 1.41
C LEU A 633 26.96 -24.31 0.73
N SER A 634 27.58 -24.27 -0.45
CA SER A 634 27.73 -23.04 -1.23
C SER A 634 26.37 -22.43 -1.59
N LEU A 635 25.42 -23.23 -2.08
CA LEU A 635 24.07 -22.76 -2.38
C LEU A 635 23.37 -22.21 -1.13
N PHE A 636 23.45 -22.92 -0.02
CA PHE A 636 22.85 -22.51 1.24
C PHE A 636 23.45 -21.21 1.79
N LEU A 637 24.78 -21.06 1.76
CA LEU A 637 25.45 -19.83 2.17
C LEU A 637 25.11 -18.66 1.24
N ARG A 638 25.04 -18.88 -0.07
CA ARG A 638 24.62 -17.85 -1.03
C ARG A 638 23.21 -17.34 -0.72
N PHE A 639 22.30 -18.21 -0.29
CA PHE A 639 20.99 -17.80 0.20
C PHE A 639 21.07 -16.93 1.45
N LEU A 640 21.83 -17.36 2.48
CA LEU A 640 21.92 -16.58 3.72
C LEU A 640 22.53 -15.18 3.50
N TYR A 641 23.50 -15.05 2.59
CA TYR A 641 24.24 -13.81 2.34
C TYR A 641 23.57 -12.85 1.34
N GLY A 642 22.73 -13.35 0.44
CA GLY A 642 22.15 -12.53 -0.63
C GLY A 642 20.68 -12.78 -0.92
N ASP A 643 20.04 -13.72 -0.22
CA ASP A 643 18.62 -14.13 -0.36
C ASP A 643 18.21 -14.37 -1.83
N HIS A 644 19.16 -14.79 -2.66
CA HIS A 644 18.95 -14.98 -4.09
C HIS A 644 19.66 -16.24 -4.57
N ILE A 645 18.86 -17.18 -5.06
CA ILE A 645 19.31 -18.38 -5.75
C ILE A 645 18.64 -18.42 -7.12
N ASP A 646 19.43 -18.68 -8.17
CA ASP A 646 18.91 -18.89 -9.52
C ASP A 646 18.14 -20.21 -9.61
N GLN A 647 16.85 -20.16 -9.32
CA GLN A 647 15.97 -21.34 -9.27
C GLN A 647 15.84 -22.05 -10.62
N THR A 648 16.15 -21.40 -11.74
CA THR A 648 16.04 -22.00 -13.07
C THR A 648 17.19 -22.94 -13.43
N THR A 649 18.32 -22.84 -12.73
CA THR A 649 19.52 -23.65 -13.01
C THR A 649 19.63 -24.87 -12.11
N LEU A 650 18.93 -24.89 -10.98
CA LEU A 650 18.95 -26.01 -10.03
C LEU A 650 18.16 -27.22 -10.52
N SER A 651 18.69 -28.42 -10.33
CA SER A 651 17.98 -29.68 -10.54
C SER A 651 16.95 -29.93 -9.43
N ASN A 652 16.04 -30.89 -9.64
CA ASN A 652 15.06 -31.25 -8.60
C ASN A 652 15.76 -31.88 -7.39
N GLU A 653 16.79 -32.70 -7.61
CA GLU A 653 17.59 -33.32 -6.55
C GLU A 653 18.27 -32.25 -5.68
N GLN A 654 18.89 -31.24 -6.29
CA GLN A 654 19.51 -30.13 -5.55
C GLN A 654 18.49 -29.32 -4.75
N LEU A 655 17.28 -29.12 -5.28
CA LEU A 655 16.21 -28.44 -4.55
C LEU A 655 15.70 -29.25 -3.36
N ILE A 656 15.64 -30.58 -3.48
CA ILE A 656 15.29 -31.48 -2.39
C ILE A 656 16.39 -31.46 -1.32
N GLU A 657 17.67 -31.60 -1.69
CA GLU A 657 18.79 -31.50 -0.75
C GLU A 657 18.79 -30.16 -0.01
N LEU A 658 18.48 -29.07 -0.72
CA LEU A 658 18.41 -27.73 -0.14
C LEU A 658 17.19 -27.56 0.77
N LEU A 659 16.05 -28.18 0.44
CA LEU A 659 14.86 -28.24 1.30
C LEU A 659 15.18 -28.94 2.62
N ILE A 660 15.88 -30.08 2.56
CA ILE A 660 16.31 -30.85 3.74
C ILE A 660 17.27 -30.03 4.60
N MET A 661 18.24 -29.35 3.96
CA MET A 661 19.17 -28.48 4.66
C MET A 661 18.47 -27.29 5.30
N ALA A 662 17.51 -26.69 4.61
CA ALA A 662 16.72 -25.58 5.12
C ALA A 662 15.92 -25.97 6.36
N ASP A 663 15.30 -27.16 6.36
CA ASP A 663 14.59 -27.70 7.52
C ASP A 663 15.55 -27.95 8.70
N ARG A 664 16.68 -28.62 8.44
CA ARG A 664 17.72 -28.91 9.45
C ARG A 664 18.25 -27.65 10.16
N PHE A 665 18.42 -26.56 9.42
CA PHE A 665 18.92 -25.29 9.95
C PHE A 665 17.80 -24.28 10.26
N GLU A 666 16.53 -24.70 10.23
CA GLU A 666 15.35 -23.89 10.56
C GLU A 666 15.24 -22.59 9.71
N VAL A 667 15.56 -22.68 8.42
CA VAL A 667 15.45 -21.59 7.45
C VAL A 667 14.15 -21.73 6.66
N GLU A 668 13.05 -21.34 7.29
CA GLU A 668 11.69 -21.52 6.75
C GLU A 668 11.50 -20.85 5.38
N GLN A 669 12.07 -19.66 5.17
CA GLN A 669 11.93 -18.96 3.88
C GLN A 669 12.55 -19.78 2.74
N LEU A 670 13.70 -20.42 2.99
CA LEU A 670 14.35 -21.28 2.01
C LEU A 670 13.54 -22.55 1.72
N SER A 671 12.98 -23.16 2.78
CA SER A 671 12.11 -24.32 2.67
C SER A 671 10.87 -24.03 1.81
N SER A 672 10.14 -22.96 2.14
CA SER A 672 8.94 -22.52 1.40
C SER A 672 9.23 -22.20 -0.08
N GLY A 673 10.34 -21.52 -0.35
CA GLY A 673 10.72 -21.23 -1.72
C GLY A 673 11.14 -22.45 -2.53
N CYS A 674 11.85 -23.42 -1.92
CA CYS A 674 12.09 -24.72 -2.55
C CYS A 674 10.77 -25.45 -2.88
N GLN A 675 9.84 -25.51 -1.93
CA GLN A 675 8.52 -26.14 -2.13
C GLN A 675 7.73 -25.49 -3.28
N THR A 676 7.78 -24.16 -3.38
CA THR A 676 7.13 -23.40 -4.45
C THR A 676 7.71 -23.75 -5.84
N VAL A 677 9.03 -23.83 -5.95
CA VAL A 677 9.69 -24.21 -7.22
C VAL A 677 9.38 -25.66 -7.59
N LEU A 678 9.50 -26.57 -6.62
CA LEU A 678 9.20 -27.99 -6.82
C LEU A 678 7.75 -28.20 -7.24
N THR A 679 6.81 -27.48 -6.64
CA THR A 679 5.39 -27.47 -7.02
C THR A 679 5.18 -27.04 -8.47
N SER A 680 5.92 -26.02 -8.94
CA SER A 680 5.82 -25.56 -10.33
C SER A 680 6.37 -26.55 -11.36
N ARG A 681 7.17 -27.54 -10.91
CA ARG A 681 7.81 -28.58 -11.72
C ARG A 681 7.13 -29.95 -11.58
N LEU A 682 5.98 -30.03 -10.91
CA LEU A 682 5.25 -31.29 -10.77
C LEU A 682 4.79 -31.82 -12.12
N ASP A 683 5.05 -33.11 -12.34
CA ASP A 683 4.62 -33.87 -13.50
C ASP A 683 4.11 -35.27 -13.09
N ASN A 684 3.54 -36.00 -14.05
CA ASN A 684 2.97 -37.32 -13.78
C ASN A 684 4.00 -38.36 -13.29
N SER A 685 5.27 -38.20 -13.68
CA SER A 685 6.35 -39.13 -13.33
C SER A 685 6.97 -38.84 -11.96
N ASN A 686 6.96 -37.57 -11.52
CA ASN A 686 7.64 -37.14 -10.30
C ASN A 686 6.68 -36.97 -9.12
N VAL A 687 5.37 -36.74 -9.35
CA VAL A 687 4.43 -36.34 -8.30
C VAL A 687 4.38 -37.31 -7.11
N LEU A 688 4.53 -38.61 -7.36
CA LEU A 688 4.51 -39.65 -6.32
C LEU A 688 5.78 -39.63 -5.46
N CYS A 689 6.94 -39.48 -6.08
CA CYS A 689 8.22 -39.32 -5.38
C CYS A 689 8.22 -38.02 -4.56
N MET A 690 7.74 -36.92 -5.14
CA MET A 690 7.64 -35.62 -4.47
C MET A 690 6.67 -35.64 -3.29
N LEU A 691 5.57 -36.40 -3.38
CA LEU A 691 4.63 -36.60 -2.28
C LEU A 691 5.28 -37.35 -1.11
N ALA A 692 6.07 -38.40 -1.39
CA ALA A 692 6.79 -39.14 -0.36
C ALA A 692 7.84 -38.26 0.34
N ILE A 693 8.59 -37.47 -0.43
CA ILE A 693 9.57 -36.50 0.12
C ILE A 693 8.85 -35.43 0.95
N ALA A 694 7.72 -34.93 0.47
CA ALA A 694 6.96 -33.90 1.18
C ALA A 694 6.43 -34.39 2.53
N ASP A 695 5.96 -35.63 2.59
CA ASP A 695 5.54 -36.27 3.84
C ASP A 695 6.73 -36.51 4.79
N GLN A 696 7.86 -37.00 4.27
CA GLN A 696 9.05 -37.29 5.07
C GLN A 696 9.62 -36.04 5.76
N TRP A 697 9.62 -34.90 5.08
CA TRP A 697 10.19 -33.64 5.58
C TRP A 697 9.12 -32.62 6.01
N SER A 698 7.88 -33.09 6.24
CA SER A 698 6.76 -32.25 6.68
C SER A 698 6.54 -30.98 5.82
N ALA A 699 6.81 -31.08 4.52
CA ALA A 699 6.67 -30.00 3.54
C ALA A 699 5.21 -29.88 3.10
N THR A 700 4.38 -29.30 3.96
CA THR A 700 2.91 -29.25 3.82
C THR A 700 2.43 -28.60 2.51
N GLN A 701 3.06 -27.50 2.09
CA GLN A 701 2.67 -26.80 0.85
C GLN A 701 2.91 -27.66 -0.40
N LEU A 702 4.04 -28.38 -0.45
CA LEU A 702 4.34 -29.32 -1.52
C LEU A 702 3.39 -30.53 -1.45
N GLN A 703 3.13 -31.06 -0.26
CA GLN A 703 2.23 -32.20 -0.04
C GLN A 703 0.81 -31.91 -0.55
N GLU A 704 0.23 -30.77 -0.15
CA GLU A 704 -1.09 -30.33 -0.61
C GLU A 704 -1.14 -30.17 -2.14
N SER A 705 -0.08 -29.61 -2.71
CA SER A 705 0.02 -29.41 -4.16
C SER A 705 0.15 -30.72 -4.92
N CYS A 706 0.92 -31.68 -4.42
CA CYS A 706 1.01 -33.05 -4.95
C CYS A 706 -0.36 -33.75 -4.92
N ILE A 707 -1.07 -33.67 -3.79
CA ILE A 707 -2.42 -34.25 -3.66
C ILE A 707 -3.40 -33.61 -4.63
N ALA A 708 -3.39 -32.27 -4.76
CA ALA A 708 -4.22 -31.55 -5.71
C ALA A 708 -3.90 -31.90 -7.17
N PHE A 709 -2.63 -32.11 -7.50
CA PHE A 709 -2.20 -32.56 -8.82
C PHE A 709 -2.71 -33.98 -9.12
N ILE A 710 -2.53 -34.92 -8.17
CA ILE A 710 -3.03 -36.29 -8.28
C ILE A 710 -4.55 -36.30 -8.42
N TRP A 711 -5.29 -35.44 -7.71
CA TRP A 711 -6.73 -35.32 -7.89
C TRP A 711 -7.12 -34.92 -9.31
N LYS A 712 -6.39 -33.96 -9.89
CA LYS A 712 -6.71 -33.39 -11.20
C LYS A 712 -6.28 -34.29 -12.36
N HIS A 713 -5.22 -35.06 -12.18
CA HIS A 713 -4.56 -35.87 -13.22
C HIS A 713 -4.48 -37.36 -12.87
N GLY A 714 -5.27 -37.85 -11.91
CA GLY A 714 -5.14 -39.18 -11.30
C GLY A 714 -5.20 -40.36 -12.27
N ASP A 715 -5.87 -40.20 -13.42
CA ASP A 715 -5.92 -41.23 -14.47
C ASP A 715 -4.57 -41.45 -15.20
N LEU A 716 -3.66 -40.45 -15.11
CA LEU A 716 -2.36 -40.42 -15.79
C LEU A 716 -1.18 -40.69 -14.84
N VAL A 717 -1.45 -40.92 -13.55
CA VAL A 717 -0.41 -41.18 -12.55
C VAL A 717 0.00 -42.65 -12.62
N ASP A 718 1.30 -42.93 -12.60
CA ASP A 718 1.84 -44.28 -12.69
C ASP A 718 1.39 -45.15 -11.51
N LYS A 719 0.60 -46.18 -11.82
CA LYS A 719 0.04 -47.11 -10.81
C LYS A 719 1.10 -47.96 -10.13
N GLU A 720 2.21 -48.24 -10.81
CA GLU A 720 3.35 -48.98 -10.26
C GLU A 720 4.05 -48.16 -9.17
N GLY A 721 4.29 -46.87 -9.39
CA GLY A 721 4.89 -45.99 -8.38
C GLY A 721 4.01 -45.76 -7.13
N LEU A 722 2.70 -46.02 -7.23
CA LEU A 722 1.79 -45.94 -6.07
C LEU A 722 2.06 -47.07 -5.06
N GLU A 723 2.58 -48.21 -5.54
CA GLU A 723 2.99 -49.32 -4.68
C GLU A 723 4.26 -49.00 -3.88
N ASP A 724 5.01 -47.95 -4.21
CA ASP A 724 6.22 -47.56 -3.47
C ASP A 724 5.96 -46.56 -2.34
N LEU A 725 4.77 -45.95 -2.27
CA LEU A 725 4.43 -44.94 -1.25
C LEU A 725 4.18 -45.55 0.15
N PRO A 726 4.45 -44.84 1.25
CA PRO A 726 4.01 -45.24 2.59
C PRO A 726 2.49 -45.56 2.68
N ALA A 727 2.12 -46.53 3.52
CA ALA A 727 0.74 -47.05 3.59
C ALA A 727 -0.32 -46.00 3.93
N HIS A 728 0.03 -44.99 4.74
CA HIS A 728 -0.87 -43.88 5.07
C HIS A 728 -1.11 -42.97 3.85
N LEU A 729 -0.07 -42.64 3.08
CA LEU A 729 -0.20 -41.87 1.83
C LEU A 729 -0.95 -42.65 0.75
N ARG A 730 -0.71 -43.96 0.62
CA ARG A 730 -1.48 -44.81 -0.30
C ARG A 730 -2.97 -44.76 0.04
N SER A 731 -3.30 -44.88 1.32
CA SER A 731 -4.69 -44.82 1.81
C SER A 731 -5.31 -43.44 1.53
N GLN A 732 -4.57 -42.36 1.76
CA GLN A 732 -5.00 -40.99 1.47
C GLN A 732 -5.28 -40.81 -0.03
N VAL A 733 -4.34 -41.19 -0.90
CA VAL A 733 -4.50 -41.10 -2.35
C VAL A 733 -5.63 -42.01 -2.87
N GLN A 734 -5.80 -43.22 -2.30
CA GLN A 734 -6.88 -44.15 -2.66
C GLN A 734 -8.26 -43.65 -2.24
N LEU A 735 -8.39 -43.02 -1.07
CA LEU A 735 -9.63 -42.38 -0.63
C LEU A 735 -10.01 -41.23 -1.57
N HIS A 736 -9.03 -40.41 -1.97
CA HIS A 736 -9.26 -39.28 -2.87
C HIS A 736 -9.56 -39.69 -4.33
N THR A 737 -8.94 -40.77 -4.83
CA THR A 737 -9.23 -41.31 -6.17
C THR A 737 -10.56 -42.07 -6.22
N SER A 738 -10.96 -42.76 -5.15
CA SER A 738 -12.25 -43.48 -5.08
C SER A 738 -13.47 -42.54 -4.97
N ASN A 739 -13.29 -41.35 -4.38
CA ASN A 739 -14.33 -40.32 -4.29
C ASN A 739 -14.48 -39.44 -5.55
N SER A 740 -13.63 -39.60 -6.56
CA SER A 740 -13.68 -38.82 -7.81
C SER A 740 -14.98 -38.99 -8.62
N ASN A 741 -15.76 -40.05 -8.34
CA ASN A 741 -17.08 -40.28 -8.94
C ASN A 741 -18.24 -39.60 -8.21
N THR A 742 -18.02 -38.98 -7.03
CA THR A 742 -19.08 -38.27 -6.28
C THR A 742 -18.59 -36.93 -5.72
N SER A 743 -19.07 -35.84 -6.31
CA SER A 743 -19.09 -34.46 -5.78
C SER A 743 -17.77 -33.68 -5.68
N LYS A 744 -17.56 -32.80 -6.67
CA LYS A 744 -16.48 -31.80 -6.84
C LYS A 744 -16.46 -30.62 -5.84
N HIS A 745 -17.10 -30.66 -4.66
CA HIS A 745 -17.31 -29.42 -3.86
C HIS A 745 -17.05 -29.46 -2.33
N HIS A 746 -16.54 -30.54 -1.71
CA HIS A 746 -16.64 -30.67 -0.25
C HIS A 746 -15.38 -30.44 0.61
N TRP A 747 -14.19 -30.17 0.05
CA TRP A 747 -12.95 -30.06 0.85
C TRP A 747 -12.75 -28.73 1.59
N LEU A 748 -13.37 -27.61 1.20
CA LEU A 748 -13.14 -26.31 1.89
C LEU A 748 -13.57 -26.23 3.37
N SER A 749 -14.06 -27.33 3.99
CA SER A 749 -14.64 -27.34 5.34
C SER A 749 -13.83 -28.08 6.41
N SER A 750 -12.71 -28.76 6.11
CA SER A 750 -12.12 -29.71 7.08
C SER A 750 -10.63 -29.55 7.39
N SER A 751 -10.02 -28.40 7.08
CA SER A 751 -8.68 -28.03 7.60
C SER A 751 -8.72 -26.63 8.20
N LEU A 752 -9.41 -26.51 9.34
CA LEU A 752 -9.33 -25.34 10.23
C LEU A 752 -8.78 -25.80 11.56
N TYR A 753 -7.49 -26.10 11.60
CA TYR A 753 -6.63 -26.08 12.79
C TYR A 753 -5.17 -26.02 12.34
N SER A 754 -4.75 -24.83 11.89
CA SER A 754 -3.41 -24.27 12.14
C SER A 754 -3.44 -22.80 11.70
N GLY A 755 -2.84 -21.91 12.49
CA GLY A 755 -3.12 -20.47 12.53
C GLY A 755 -2.60 -19.64 11.35
N ASP A 756 -3.32 -18.53 11.13
CA ASP A 756 -2.97 -17.26 10.50
C ASP A 756 -1.78 -17.19 9.53
N THR A 757 -2.06 -17.27 8.23
CA THR A 757 -1.96 -16.21 7.21
C THR A 757 -2.24 -16.85 5.84
N TYR A 758 -2.48 -16.07 4.78
CA TYR A 758 -2.88 -16.51 3.43
C TYR A 758 -4.37 -16.72 3.16
N ARG A 759 -5.11 -15.61 3.22
CA ARG A 759 -6.38 -15.47 2.50
C ARG A 759 -6.17 -14.62 1.25
N ASP A 760 -5.48 -15.14 0.23
CA ASP A 760 -5.56 -14.60 -1.13
C ASP A 760 -4.95 -15.55 -2.18
N MET A 761 -5.42 -16.80 -2.25
CA MET A 761 -5.01 -17.72 -3.31
C MET A 761 -6.18 -18.63 -3.66
N TRP A 762 -6.61 -18.60 -4.92
CA TRP A 762 -7.63 -19.47 -5.56
C TRP A 762 -9.11 -19.10 -5.37
N GLY A 763 -9.54 -18.06 -6.09
CA GLY A 763 -10.91 -17.95 -6.56
C GLY A 763 -11.12 -18.80 -7.81
N VAL A 764 -11.91 -19.87 -7.70
CA VAL A 764 -12.57 -20.53 -8.84
C VAL A 764 -14.02 -20.83 -8.47
N THR A 765 -14.93 -20.04 -9.03
CA THR A 765 -16.36 -20.37 -9.15
C THR A 765 -16.56 -21.08 -10.48
N SER A 766 -17.13 -22.29 -10.47
CA SER A 766 -17.71 -22.91 -11.67
C SER A 766 -19.22 -22.87 -11.61
N SER A 767 -19.82 -22.18 -12.57
CA SER A 767 -21.24 -22.24 -12.94
C SER A 767 -21.45 -23.31 -14.01
N ASP A 768 -22.49 -24.15 -13.92
CA ASP A 768 -23.47 -24.24 -15.02
C ASP A 768 -24.80 -24.96 -14.70
N ARG A 769 -25.83 -24.35 -15.30
CA ARG A 769 -27.27 -24.60 -15.54
C ARG A 769 -27.74 -26.07 -15.63
N SER A 770 -28.97 -26.48 -15.24
CA SER A 770 -30.26 -26.04 -15.81
C SER A 770 -31.52 -26.69 -15.15
N SER A 771 -32.63 -25.93 -15.07
CA SER A 771 -34.09 -26.26 -15.19
C SER A 771 -34.69 -27.53 -14.53
N SER A 772 -35.81 -27.54 -13.78
CA SER A 772 -37.06 -26.77 -13.88
C SER A 772 -38.07 -27.09 -12.75
N SER A 773 -39.03 -26.17 -12.57
CA SER A 773 -40.43 -26.35 -12.12
C SER A 773 -40.86 -26.12 -10.65
N ARG A 774 -41.49 -24.94 -10.46
CA ARG A 774 -42.78 -24.65 -9.81
C ARG A 774 -43.08 -25.24 -8.42
N SER A 775 -43.23 -24.37 -7.43
CA SER A 775 -44.56 -23.93 -6.94
C SER A 775 -44.46 -22.86 -5.85
N SER A 776 -45.51 -22.06 -5.80
CA SER A 776 -45.78 -20.88 -4.97
C SER A 776 -46.17 -21.20 -3.52
N SER A 777 -45.80 -20.36 -2.55
CA SER A 777 -46.74 -19.52 -1.76
C SER A 777 -46.12 -18.92 -0.48
N SER A 778 -46.35 -17.60 -0.32
CA SER A 778 -46.65 -16.80 0.88
C SER A 778 -45.90 -16.89 2.23
N SER A 779 -45.59 -15.68 2.71
CA SER A 779 -45.81 -15.10 4.06
C SER A 779 -44.75 -15.17 5.18
N SER A 780 -44.21 -13.97 5.45
CA SER A 780 -44.04 -13.26 6.74
C SER A 780 -43.16 -13.79 7.89
N SER A 781 -42.29 -12.86 8.34
CA SER A 781 -41.88 -12.53 9.72
C SER A 781 -41.10 -13.55 10.57
N SER A 782 -39.83 -13.26 10.84
CA SER A 782 -39.22 -13.23 12.20
C SER A 782 -37.67 -13.16 12.07
N SER A 783 -37.06 -12.06 12.52
CA SER A 783 -35.60 -11.94 12.61
C SER A 783 -35.22 -11.48 14.01
N SER A 784 -35.22 -12.43 14.95
CA SER A 784 -34.74 -12.25 16.33
C SER A 784 -33.94 -13.44 16.86
N SER A 785 -33.54 -14.43 16.05
CA SER A 785 -32.78 -15.61 16.52
C SER A 785 -31.29 -15.63 16.13
N SER A 786 -30.80 -14.60 15.45
CA SER A 786 -29.42 -14.56 14.93
C SER A 786 -28.41 -13.92 15.88
N LYS A 787 -28.85 -13.39 17.04
CA LYS A 787 -27.96 -12.78 18.05
C LYS A 787 -27.59 -13.76 19.17
N GLU A 788 -28.54 -14.55 19.67
CA GLU A 788 -28.26 -15.56 20.71
C GLU A 788 -27.32 -16.68 20.24
N SER A 789 -27.32 -17.01 18.95
CA SER A 789 -26.44 -18.03 18.38
C SER A 789 -24.98 -17.58 18.23
N VAL A 790 -24.73 -16.27 18.15
CA VAL A 790 -23.37 -15.72 18.05
C VAL A 790 -22.75 -15.55 19.43
N ASP A 791 -23.54 -15.13 20.43
CA ASP A 791 -23.06 -14.98 21.81
C ASP A 791 -22.74 -16.35 22.46
N LEU A 792 -23.55 -17.39 22.20
CA LEU A 792 -23.28 -18.75 22.71
C LEU A 792 -22.03 -19.40 22.09
N LEU A 793 -21.74 -19.12 20.80
CA LEU A 793 -20.53 -19.62 20.16
C LEU A 793 -19.27 -18.94 20.74
N GLN A 794 -19.38 -17.67 21.13
CA GLN A 794 -18.26 -16.93 21.70
C GLN A 794 -17.97 -17.32 23.15
N GLU A 795 -18.99 -17.65 23.94
CA GLU A 795 -18.83 -18.26 25.28
C GLU A 795 -18.21 -19.66 25.20
N LEU A 796 -18.69 -20.53 24.30
CA LEU A 796 -18.12 -21.88 24.11
C LEU A 796 -16.65 -21.84 23.65
N THR A 797 -16.28 -20.85 22.85
CA THR A 797 -14.88 -20.69 22.38
C THR A 797 -13.96 -20.23 23.51
N ASN A 798 -14.45 -19.39 24.42
CA ASN A 798 -13.70 -18.95 25.59
C ASN A 798 -13.54 -20.06 26.63
N GLU A 799 -14.58 -20.87 26.87
CA GLU A 799 -14.45 -22.03 27.76
C GLU A 799 -13.50 -23.09 27.20
N MET A 800 -13.52 -23.35 25.88
CA MET A 800 -12.54 -24.24 25.25
C MET A 800 -11.11 -23.72 25.38
N ARG A 801 -10.89 -22.40 25.27
CA ARG A 801 -9.54 -21.82 25.46
C ARG A 801 -9.03 -21.94 26.89
N ILE A 802 -9.90 -21.77 27.88
CA ILE A 802 -9.55 -21.93 29.29
C ILE A 802 -9.23 -23.40 29.58
N ALA A 803 -10.06 -24.33 29.08
CA ALA A 803 -9.82 -25.76 29.24
C ALA A 803 -8.52 -26.24 28.57
N VAL A 804 -8.16 -25.69 27.40
CA VAL A 804 -6.88 -26.01 26.73
C VAL A 804 -5.69 -25.50 27.54
N ALA A 805 -5.77 -24.28 28.09
CA ALA A 805 -4.71 -23.73 28.92
C ALA A 805 -4.53 -24.50 30.24
N GLU A 806 -5.63 -24.97 30.85
CA GLU A 806 -5.58 -25.82 32.06
C GLU A 806 -4.95 -27.18 31.77
N VAL A 807 -5.26 -27.80 30.62
CA VAL A 807 -4.66 -29.08 30.18
C VAL A 807 -3.16 -28.95 29.86
N GLU A 808 -2.74 -27.85 29.22
CA GLU A 808 -1.32 -27.59 28.96
C GLU A 808 -0.52 -27.38 30.25
N GLN A 809 -1.12 -26.71 31.24
CA GLN A 809 -0.50 -26.47 32.55
C GLN A 809 -0.38 -27.77 33.36
N GLU A 810 -1.40 -28.63 33.38
CA GLU A 810 -1.33 -29.96 34.01
C GLU A 810 -0.28 -30.87 33.34
N GLN A 811 -0.17 -30.84 32.01
CA GLN A 811 0.86 -31.61 31.28
C GLN A 811 2.27 -31.16 31.62
N GLN A 812 2.51 -29.84 31.75
CA GLN A 812 3.83 -29.31 32.13
C GLN A 812 4.21 -29.65 33.57
N GLU A 813 3.26 -29.62 34.51
CA GLU A 813 3.51 -29.99 35.91
C GLU A 813 3.84 -31.48 36.03
N GLN A 814 3.15 -32.32 35.26
CA GLN A 814 3.41 -33.76 35.24
C GLN A 814 4.73 -34.13 34.55
N LEU A 815 5.12 -33.41 33.49
CA LEU A 815 6.45 -33.53 32.88
C LEU A 815 7.57 -33.15 33.85
N LEU A 816 7.38 -32.07 34.61
CA LEU A 816 8.35 -31.61 35.60
C LEU A 816 8.53 -32.63 36.74
N GLU A 817 7.44 -33.18 37.28
CA GLU A 817 7.52 -34.21 38.33
C GLU A 817 8.14 -35.52 37.83
N ASN A 818 7.83 -35.93 36.59
CA ASN A 818 8.49 -37.09 35.98
C ASN A 818 10.01 -36.87 35.80
N CYS A 819 10.41 -35.66 35.41
CA CYS A 819 11.81 -35.28 35.27
C CYS A 819 12.52 -35.28 36.63
N VAL A 820 11.91 -34.69 37.66
CA VAL A 820 12.48 -34.63 39.02
C VAL A 820 12.61 -36.03 39.62
N SER A 821 11.61 -36.92 39.44
CA SER A 821 11.69 -38.32 39.88
C SER A 821 12.81 -39.07 39.18
N ALA A 822 12.99 -38.88 37.87
CA ALA A 822 14.07 -39.51 37.12
C ALA A 822 15.45 -38.99 37.55
N LEU A 823 15.57 -37.71 37.88
CA LEU A 823 16.80 -37.12 38.40
C LEU A 823 17.12 -37.60 39.82
N GLU A 824 16.11 -37.83 40.66
CA GLU A 824 16.27 -38.41 42.00
C GLU A 824 16.82 -39.84 41.93
N ASP A 825 16.36 -40.64 40.95
CA ASP A 825 16.87 -41.99 40.68
C ASP A 825 18.32 -41.99 40.15
N ILE A 826 18.70 -41.01 39.32
CA ILE A 826 20.04 -40.95 38.67
C ILE A 826 21.10 -40.34 39.60
N LEU A 827 20.78 -39.23 40.28
CA LEU A 827 21.73 -38.48 41.11
C LEU A 827 21.76 -39.00 42.57
N GLY A 828 20.77 -39.80 42.97
CA GLY A 828 20.67 -40.39 44.31
C GLY A 828 20.28 -39.38 45.41
N GLY A 829 19.99 -39.89 46.61
CA GLY A 829 19.43 -39.12 47.72
C GLY A 829 20.34 -38.08 48.40
N GLU A 830 21.49 -37.74 47.81
CA GLU A 830 22.38 -36.67 48.31
C GLU A 830 21.93 -35.27 47.83
N VAL A 831 21.13 -35.18 46.77
CA VAL A 831 20.62 -33.90 46.23
C VAL A 831 19.23 -33.61 46.77
N SER A 832 19.04 -32.41 47.32
CA SER A 832 17.73 -32.00 47.85
C SER A 832 16.71 -31.76 46.72
N ARG A 833 15.45 -32.18 46.92
CA ARG A 833 14.34 -31.97 45.95
C ARG A 833 14.22 -30.54 45.40
N PRO A 834 14.41 -29.45 46.19
CA PRO A 834 14.40 -28.08 45.65
C PRO A 834 15.49 -27.82 44.61
N GLU A 835 16.65 -28.47 44.77
CA GLU A 835 17.77 -28.35 43.85
C GLU A 835 17.54 -29.16 42.57
N LEU A 836 16.92 -30.34 42.67
CA LEU A 836 16.45 -31.12 41.52
C LEU A 836 15.39 -30.37 40.71
N LEU A 837 14.43 -29.71 41.38
CA LEU A 837 13.45 -28.83 40.73
C LEU A 837 14.12 -27.67 39.99
N ARG A 838 15.11 -27.02 40.63
CA ARG A 838 15.88 -25.95 39.99
C ARG A 838 16.65 -26.44 38.77
N LEU A 839 17.26 -27.63 38.85
CA LEU A 839 17.98 -28.28 37.74
C LEU A 839 17.03 -28.65 36.59
N ALA A 840 15.89 -29.26 36.89
CA ALA A 840 14.88 -29.63 35.91
C ALA A 840 14.30 -28.39 35.19
N LEU A 841 13.99 -27.32 35.93
CA LEU A 841 13.51 -26.07 35.34
C LEU A 841 14.58 -25.35 34.52
N ALA A 842 15.83 -25.33 34.98
CA ALA A 842 16.94 -24.70 34.25
C ALA A 842 17.34 -25.48 32.97
N ALA A 843 16.97 -26.75 32.89
CA ALA A 843 17.27 -27.65 31.78
C ALA A 843 16.03 -27.97 30.91
N ASP A 844 14.94 -27.23 31.05
CA ASP A 844 13.68 -27.41 30.30
C ASP A 844 13.11 -28.85 30.41
N CYS A 845 13.22 -29.46 31.60
CA CYS A 845 12.83 -30.84 31.89
C CYS A 845 13.56 -31.92 31.06
N ASP A 846 14.69 -31.60 30.43
CA ASP A 846 15.56 -32.59 29.78
C ASP A 846 16.54 -33.20 30.80
N ILE A 847 16.36 -34.51 31.05
CA ILE A 847 17.11 -35.27 32.06
C ILE A 847 18.62 -35.28 31.74
N ASN A 848 19.02 -35.45 30.49
CA ASN A 848 20.44 -35.55 30.12
C ASN A 848 21.12 -34.20 30.26
N ARG A 849 20.42 -33.12 29.90
CA ARG A 849 20.91 -31.75 30.05
C ARG A 849 21.04 -31.36 31.52
N ALA A 850 20.07 -31.73 32.35
CA ALA A 850 20.12 -31.50 33.80
C ALA A 850 21.28 -32.26 34.48
N VAL A 851 21.49 -33.54 34.13
CA VAL A 851 22.60 -34.35 34.65
C VAL A 851 23.96 -33.78 34.22
N ASN A 852 24.11 -33.41 32.95
CA ASN A 852 25.35 -32.79 32.46
C ASN A 852 25.61 -31.45 33.16
N TYR A 853 24.57 -30.66 33.41
CA TYR A 853 24.70 -29.39 34.13
C TYR A 853 25.13 -29.59 35.59
N TYR A 854 24.58 -30.61 36.26
CA TYR A 854 24.97 -30.98 37.62
C TYR A 854 26.43 -31.47 37.70
N LEU A 855 26.84 -32.36 36.80
CA LEU A 855 28.20 -32.91 36.74
C LEU A 855 29.26 -31.89 36.31
N ALA A 856 28.85 -30.80 35.64
CA ALA A 856 29.73 -29.70 35.25
C ALA A 856 30.03 -28.71 36.38
N GLN A 857 29.35 -28.81 37.53
CA GLN A 857 29.64 -27.93 38.68
C GLN A 857 30.91 -28.41 39.41
N PRO A 858 31.87 -27.51 39.72
CA PRO A 858 33.09 -27.89 40.41
C PRO A 858 32.81 -28.25 41.87
N ASP A 859 33.29 -29.43 42.30
CA ASP A 859 33.21 -29.95 43.66
C ASP A 859 33.66 -28.91 44.72
N PRO A 860 32.80 -28.50 45.66
CA PRO A 860 33.18 -27.59 46.75
C PRO A 860 34.11 -28.24 47.79
N SER A 861 34.38 -29.54 47.69
CA SER A 861 35.23 -30.31 48.60
C SER A 861 36.74 -30.25 48.28
N ASN A 862 37.14 -29.67 47.14
CA ASN A 862 38.55 -29.62 46.70
C ASN A 862 39.25 -28.26 46.84
N VAL A 863 38.64 -27.26 47.50
CA VAL A 863 39.20 -25.90 47.62
C VAL A 863 39.97 -25.67 48.94
N SER A 864 40.04 -26.65 49.86
CA SER A 864 40.61 -26.42 51.20
C SER A 864 42.09 -26.78 51.40
N SER A 865 42.93 -26.93 50.36
CA SER A 865 44.35 -27.32 50.57
C SER A 865 45.42 -26.61 49.73
N SER A 866 45.27 -25.33 49.37
CA SER A 866 46.41 -24.60 48.78
C SER A 866 46.42 -23.08 48.99
N THR A 867 46.24 -22.60 50.22
CA THR A 867 46.57 -21.19 50.58
C THR A 867 47.37 -21.09 51.89
N LYS A 868 48.66 -21.43 51.79
CA LYS A 868 49.75 -20.70 52.47
C LYS A 868 50.73 -20.36 51.34
N GLY A 869 50.79 -19.13 50.85
CA GLY A 869 51.31 -17.98 51.58
C GLY A 869 52.81 -17.87 51.33
N SER A 870 53.20 -17.25 50.21
CA SER A 870 54.54 -16.68 50.00
C SER A 870 54.38 -15.41 49.17
N SER A 871 54.53 -14.30 49.86
CA SER A 871 54.71 -12.95 49.34
C SER A 871 55.81 -12.87 48.27
N LYS A 872 55.47 -12.36 47.09
CA LYS A 872 56.04 -11.14 46.49
C LYS A 872 55.36 -10.82 45.17
#